data_AF-A0A8J3IRT4-F1
#
_entry.id   AF-A0A8J3IRT4-F1
#
_cell.length_a   1.000
_cell.length_b   1.000
_cell.length_c   1.000
_cell.angle_alpha   90.00
_cell.angle_beta   90.00
_cell.angle_gamma   90.00
#
_symmetry.space_group_name_H-M   'P 1'
#
loop_
_entity.id
_entity.type
_entity.pdbx_description
1 polymer ?
#
loop_
_entity_poly.entity_id
_entity_poly.type
_entity_poly.pdbx_seq_one_letter_code
_entity_poly.pdbx_strand_id
1 'polypeptide(L)'
;MNGEMKTTSASHDALQMAQGNSRTPGPIDPRYKRVLLTNITLSGFMTNMQESIILISLPAIFNGIHINPLSPNAAMYFLWILIGYRAVLALLLVTFERIGALFGHVRLYKLGFAIFTVGSILLWLTPSTGNTGALELILFRFIQGIGSSFLLANTMPIINGALPVNERGLALGIPPITTLLGVIIGLILGGILAYVDWRLVFFVSVPLGIVGTIWAYIMLREVVTNGGNHTMDRADTIPLIGGATLLLLGITSGIEPYNGSVGWDNPLAIGAVTIGVILLAVFIWIEFHVENTLFQLNLFKIRIFTAGNVSNFLASLTRGGLQFLLIIWLQGIWLPLHGYTYKVIPLWAGIYMCPLLVGFVLAPFGGYLFNRSRMHLSATVGALIQMVSFLLLTVLPIYANTIWLVILILLLGLGQGMFNLPNVLLIMNSVPRERFGAASVMRATFQDLGFLISIGGFFGIITAGLAAGLPSTLFNELTQAGVPTAVAQNSSHLPPLAALFAVFLGYNPMVSLLPPSVLQALPPMNRDHLLGSMFFPNLISPLFTASLSSAFYLAAALCFLAAIASLLCRERSIHERGVHESSGSVEQELHIARGNSILQTALTHLAIVIENVPDEEAQQRYMHVCIVKQKDQIFLPKMTSLETGKTYDLRLDISPFLDESVLQTVSHLPSTTHGYWLEVIVISDDVGIPLHRHPLFLPKLGPSWVCNCSPGKEHHCRENERRPYLFVPIQTPAQPRIARVRIALYYQKNLLQSQLLSAQIAEREQAGAGQSSIIDYTLASDLRDLSFLPPRTVNILTNDTADGSHRLVINGQGADPLAFHLTEGQIRTTVDAAREALRNVHFEEYGGALGSQRQRRNRLDGNNAKVKAAFLRDLEHLAPLGWQLWTLLLKDRLEWRKNLLAPATIQVARTLSSTLAFPWALVYDIPLASQGPYHICPLFDTWNERQSFTDLSQCPYEHLHQTKNTLCPFGFWGFRHVIEQPPSMSAGRNLPVLIHMTNRPPTLVAGLSQSLDQNLTAKHLQTMKEQLTLFTLQDHTSLQEMVMALAAPVEVVYFYCHGGRESLVGTSQHTPYLQVGMDERFQPSDITTWRVADWPEQHWEQTSPLVFINGCHTAELTPELLANFVDAFSTASAAGVIGTEISIEQDIAAEAAEHFFAAFQAGKTVGQALQHMRLHLLAKGNLLGLAYTPYCSANLHL
;
A
#
# COMPACT_ATOMS: atom_id res chain seq x y z
N MET A 1 -7.08 -68.93 -24.78
CA MET A 1 -8.47 -68.68 -24.35
C MET A 1 -8.48 -67.31 -23.67
N ASN A 2 -9.24 -66.40 -24.30
CA ASN A 2 -9.54 -64.99 -24.01
C ASN A 2 -9.03 -64.33 -22.72
N GLY A 3 -8.38 -63.18 -22.89
CA GLY A 3 -8.05 -62.24 -21.82
C GLY A 3 -7.50 -60.91 -22.37
N GLU A 4 -8.30 -60.21 -23.17
CA GLU A 4 -8.00 -58.85 -23.66
C GLU A 4 -8.13 -57.78 -22.56
N MET A 5 -7.23 -56.80 -22.62
CA MET A 5 -7.36 -55.37 -22.25
C MET A 5 -7.98 -55.00 -20.90
N LYS A 6 -7.13 -54.63 -19.93
CA LYS A 6 -7.37 -53.56 -18.94
C LYS A 6 -6.02 -52.98 -18.43
N THR A 7 -5.38 -52.14 -19.23
CA THR A 7 -4.21 -51.34 -18.79
C THR A 7 -4.28 -49.92 -19.37
N THR A 8 -5.34 -49.18 -19.07
CA THR A 8 -5.49 -47.76 -19.48
C THR A 8 -6.31 -46.92 -18.50
N SER A 9 -6.29 -47.21 -17.18
CA SER A 9 -6.97 -46.34 -16.19
C SER A 9 -6.07 -45.74 -15.11
N ALA A 10 -4.83 -46.22 -14.92
CA ALA A 10 -3.97 -45.73 -13.83
C ALA A 10 -3.11 -44.49 -14.19
N SER A 11 -2.91 -44.21 -15.48
CA SER A 11 -2.14 -43.03 -15.93
C SER A 11 -3.00 -41.78 -16.14
N HIS A 12 -4.33 -41.93 -16.26
CA HIS A 12 -5.26 -40.80 -16.37
C HIS A 12 -5.55 -40.14 -15.01
N ASP A 13 -5.63 -40.93 -13.94
CA ASP A 13 -5.89 -40.43 -12.59
C ASP A 13 -4.67 -39.70 -11.98
N ALA A 14 -3.45 -40.12 -12.33
CA ALA A 14 -2.22 -39.46 -11.88
C ALA A 14 -1.95 -38.11 -12.60
N LEU A 15 -2.41 -37.97 -13.85
CA LEU A 15 -2.35 -36.72 -14.61
C LEU A 15 -3.46 -35.74 -14.21
N GLN A 16 -4.62 -36.23 -13.75
CA GLN A 16 -5.69 -35.38 -13.20
C GLN A 16 -5.38 -34.84 -11.79
N MET A 17 -4.59 -35.56 -10.97
CA MET A 17 -4.17 -35.05 -9.66
C MET A 17 -3.09 -33.96 -9.72
N ALA A 18 -2.32 -33.87 -10.81
CA ALA A 18 -1.34 -32.79 -11.02
C ALA A 18 -1.96 -31.49 -11.61
N GLN A 19 -3.23 -31.52 -12.04
CA GLN A 19 -3.94 -30.38 -12.63
C GLN A 19 -4.95 -29.72 -11.67
N GLY A 20 -4.92 -30.08 -10.38
CA GLY A 20 -5.80 -29.52 -9.35
C GLY A 20 -5.26 -28.21 -8.74
N ASN A 21 -5.80 -27.08 -9.21
CA ASN A 21 -5.82 -25.76 -8.54
C ASN A 21 -4.45 -25.10 -8.21
N SER A 22 -3.82 -24.51 -9.22
CA SER A 22 -3.05 -23.27 -9.04
C SER A 22 -3.82 -22.10 -9.66
N ARG A 23 -5.01 -21.82 -9.13
CA ARG A 23 -5.74 -20.58 -9.46
C ARG A 23 -5.01 -19.43 -8.77
N THR A 24 -4.32 -18.58 -9.54
CA THR A 24 -3.95 -17.24 -9.06
C THR A 24 -5.26 -16.53 -8.69
N PRO A 25 -5.41 -16.00 -7.45
CA PRO A 25 -6.68 -15.43 -7.03
C PRO A 25 -6.96 -14.21 -7.93
N GLY A 26 -8.04 -14.29 -8.71
CA GLY A 26 -8.54 -13.17 -9.49
C GLY A 26 -8.81 -11.94 -8.61
N PRO A 27 -8.87 -10.74 -9.19
CA PRO A 27 -9.14 -9.50 -8.49
C PRO A 27 -10.49 -9.61 -7.79
N ILE A 28 -10.43 -9.24 -6.52
CA ILE A 28 -11.55 -9.30 -5.63
C ILE A 28 -12.44 -8.08 -5.87
N ASP A 29 -13.74 -8.32 -6.08
CA ASP A 29 -14.77 -7.29 -6.21
C ASP A 29 -14.52 -6.13 -5.21
N PRO A 30 -14.39 -4.87 -5.67
CA PRO A 30 -14.22 -3.71 -4.79
C PRO A 30 -15.28 -3.59 -3.69
N ARG A 31 -16.50 -4.12 -3.92
CA ARG A 31 -17.53 -4.26 -2.88
C ARG A 31 -17.14 -5.33 -1.87
N TYR A 32 -16.70 -6.51 -2.30
CA TYR A 32 -16.20 -7.54 -1.40
C TYR A 32 -15.00 -7.07 -0.58
N LYS A 33 -14.07 -6.31 -1.17
CA LYS A 33 -12.95 -5.69 -0.46
C LYS A 33 -13.44 -4.75 0.65
N ARG A 34 -14.39 -3.86 0.37
CA ARG A 34 -15.01 -3.01 1.40
C ARG A 34 -15.71 -3.83 2.47
N VAL A 35 -16.47 -4.85 2.09
CA VAL A 35 -17.15 -5.76 3.03
C VAL A 35 -16.12 -6.49 3.91
N LEU A 36 -15.05 -7.02 3.33
CA LEU A 36 -13.99 -7.68 4.06
C LEU A 36 -13.36 -6.76 5.10
N LEU A 37 -12.95 -5.56 4.67
CA LEU A 37 -12.29 -4.59 5.55
C LEU A 37 -13.23 -4.09 6.66
N THR A 38 -14.51 -3.85 6.36
CA THR A 38 -15.51 -3.45 7.37
C THR A 38 -15.81 -4.56 8.36
N ASN A 39 -15.86 -5.83 7.92
CA ASN A 39 -16.07 -6.97 8.81
C ASN A 39 -14.88 -7.16 9.78
N ILE A 40 -13.66 -7.10 9.24
CA ILE A 40 -12.43 -7.15 10.03
C ILE A 40 -12.39 -5.99 11.03
N THR A 41 -12.73 -4.77 10.58
CA THR A 41 -12.80 -3.58 11.43
C THR A 41 -13.77 -3.79 12.58
N LEU A 42 -14.97 -4.30 12.31
CA LEU A 42 -16.00 -4.58 13.31
C LEU A 42 -15.53 -5.63 14.33
N SER A 43 -14.94 -6.73 13.87
CA SER A 43 -14.41 -7.78 14.75
C SER A 43 -13.25 -7.28 15.62
N GLY A 44 -12.30 -6.54 15.04
CA GLY A 44 -11.16 -5.98 15.75
C GLY A 44 -11.61 -4.96 16.79
N PHE A 45 -12.55 -4.09 16.43
CA PHE A 45 -13.16 -3.14 17.36
C PHE A 45 -13.84 -3.86 18.53
N MET A 46 -14.74 -4.81 18.24
CA MET A 46 -15.54 -5.52 19.25
C MET A 46 -14.67 -6.33 20.21
N THR A 47 -13.69 -7.07 19.70
CA THR A 47 -12.80 -7.92 20.51
C THR A 47 -11.91 -7.12 21.46
N ASN A 48 -11.43 -5.95 21.03
CA ASN A 48 -10.59 -5.07 21.86
C ASN A 48 -11.42 -4.18 22.79
N MET A 49 -12.62 -3.76 22.38
CA MET A 49 -13.58 -3.07 23.26
C MET A 49 -13.95 -3.94 24.46
N GLN A 50 -14.23 -5.22 24.23
CA GLN A 50 -14.63 -6.14 25.29
C GLN A 50 -13.55 -6.37 26.35
N GLU A 51 -12.28 -6.17 26.00
CA GLU A 51 -11.20 -6.28 26.96
C GLU A 51 -11.20 -5.10 27.94
N SER A 52 -11.24 -3.88 27.42
CA SER A 52 -11.15 -2.68 28.25
C SER A 52 -12.45 -2.37 29.00
N ILE A 53 -13.60 -2.77 28.45
CA ILE A 53 -14.91 -2.56 29.06
C ILE A 53 -15.05 -3.35 30.38
N ILE A 54 -14.53 -4.57 30.44
CA ILE A 54 -14.57 -5.41 31.65
C ILE A 54 -13.64 -4.87 32.72
N LEU A 55 -12.48 -4.39 32.30
CA LEU A 55 -11.47 -3.84 33.20
C LEU A 55 -12.02 -2.68 34.04
N ILE A 56 -12.80 -1.78 33.42
CA ILE A 56 -13.35 -0.61 34.12
C ILE A 56 -14.62 -0.94 34.92
N SER A 57 -15.43 -1.90 34.46
CA SER A 57 -16.76 -2.20 35.00
C SER A 57 -16.78 -3.29 36.07
N LEU A 58 -15.64 -3.94 36.32
CA LEU A 58 -15.55 -5.09 37.21
C LEU A 58 -16.15 -4.88 38.61
N PRO A 59 -16.00 -3.70 39.26
CA PRO A 59 -16.67 -3.46 40.54
C PRO A 59 -18.20 -3.57 40.46
N ALA A 60 -18.79 -3.01 39.40
CA ALA A 60 -20.23 -3.06 39.19
C ALA A 60 -20.71 -4.49 38.90
N ILE A 61 -19.93 -5.28 38.16
CA ILE A 61 -20.23 -6.69 37.89
C ILE A 61 -20.28 -7.48 39.20
N PHE A 62 -19.25 -7.38 40.04
CA PHE A 62 -19.15 -8.10 41.31
C PHE A 62 -20.24 -7.71 42.31
N ASN A 63 -20.51 -6.41 42.42
CA ASN A 63 -21.61 -5.89 43.24
C ASN A 63 -22.97 -6.35 42.71
N GLY A 64 -23.13 -6.40 41.38
CA GLY A 64 -24.34 -6.79 40.69
C GLY A 64 -24.69 -8.28 40.79
N ILE A 65 -23.68 -9.15 40.92
CA ILE A 65 -23.87 -10.57 41.26
C ILE A 65 -23.85 -10.82 42.76
N HIS A 66 -23.69 -9.79 43.60
CA HIS A 66 -23.67 -9.89 45.07
C HIS A 66 -22.59 -10.84 45.63
N ILE A 67 -21.38 -10.79 45.09
CA ILE A 67 -20.25 -11.54 45.68
C ILE A 67 -19.80 -10.89 46.99
N ASN A 68 -19.56 -11.71 48.00
CA ASN A 68 -18.83 -11.29 49.20
C ASN A 68 -17.32 -11.25 48.88
N PRO A 69 -16.66 -10.07 48.90
CA PRO A 69 -15.23 -9.95 48.58
C PRO A 69 -14.30 -10.66 49.56
N LEU A 70 -14.79 -10.96 50.77
CA LEU A 70 -14.04 -11.69 51.78
C LEU A 70 -14.19 -13.21 51.68
N SER A 71 -15.01 -13.70 50.74
CA SER A 71 -15.12 -15.14 50.53
C SER A 71 -13.80 -15.70 49.98
N PRO A 72 -13.41 -16.93 50.37
CA PRO A 72 -12.09 -17.50 50.02
C PRO A 72 -11.78 -17.48 48.52
N ASN A 73 -12.80 -17.62 47.68
CA ASN A 73 -12.64 -17.72 46.22
C ASN A 73 -12.95 -16.41 45.48
N ALA A 74 -13.43 -15.34 46.15
CA ALA A 74 -13.79 -14.10 45.46
C ALA A 74 -12.61 -13.48 44.69
N ALA A 75 -11.43 -13.54 45.30
CA ALA A 75 -10.19 -13.10 44.69
C ALA A 75 -9.81 -13.89 43.44
N MET A 76 -9.99 -15.22 43.49
CA MET A 76 -9.78 -16.11 42.35
C MET A 76 -10.73 -15.75 41.21
N TYR A 77 -12.02 -15.58 41.52
CA TYR A 77 -13.02 -15.24 40.51
C TYR A 77 -12.71 -13.91 39.83
N PHE A 78 -12.25 -12.93 40.60
CA PHE A 78 -11.86 -11.63 40.07
C PHE A 78 -10.75 -11.76 39.03
N LEU A 79 -9.68 -12.47 39.38
CA LEU A 79 -8.54 -12.68 38.49
C LEU A 79 -8.98 -13.42 37.23
N TRP A 80 -9.74 -14.50 37.35
CA TRP A 80 -10.17 -15.30 36.20
C TRP A 80 -11.19 -14.61 35.28
N ILE A 81 -12.07 -13.76 35.81
CA ILE A 81 -12.96 -12.94 34.95
C ILE A 81 -12.16 -11.95 34.10
N LEU A 82 -11.06 -11.42 34.65
CA LEU A 82 -10.16 -10.52 33.93
C LEU A 82 -9.28 -11.26 32.93
N ILE A 83 -8.54 -12.28 33.38
CA ILE A 83 -7.52 -12.92 32.57
C ILE A 83 -8.06 -14.05 31.72
N GLY A 84 -9.18 -14.68 32.07
CA GLY A 84 -9.64 -15.92 31.45
C GLY A 84 -9.89 -15.80 29.95
N TYR A 85 -10.49 -14.69 29.52
CA TYR A 85 -10.65 -14.35 28.11
C TYR A 85 -9.30 -14.25 27.37
N ARG A 86 -8.34 -13.51 27.96
CA ARG A 86 -7.00 -13.30 27.39
C ARG A 86 -6.15 -14.57 27.42
N ALA A 87 -6.33 -15.41 28.44
CA ALA A 87 -5.66 -16.69 28.57
C ALA A 87 -6.06 -17.61 27.42
N VAL A 88 -7.36 -17.79 27.18
CA VAL A 88 -7.86 -18.56 26.04
C VAL A 88 -7.34 -17.99 24.72
N LEU A 89 -7.36 -16.66 24.57
CA LEU A 89 -6.82 -15.99 23.39
C LEU A 89 -5.34 -16.32 23.15
N ALA A 90 -4.49 -16.16 24.16
CA ALA A 90 -3.05 -16.41 24.06
C ALA A 90 -2.74 -17.88 23.72
N LEU A 91 -3.52 -18.81 24.27
CA LEU A 91 -3.32 -20.26 24.12
C LEU A 91 -3.78 -20.80 22.76
N LEU A 92 -4.88 -20.29 22.23
CA LEU A 92 -5.52 -20.88 21.04
C LEU A 92 -5.21 -20.15 19.74
N LEU A 93 -4.62 -18.94 19.80
CA LEU A 93 -4.38 -18.11 18.61
C LEU A 93 -3.56 -18.84 17.52
N VAL A 94 -2.42 -19.45 17.89
CA VAL A 94 -1.54 -20.17 16.94
C VAL A 94 -2.24 -21.41 16.40
N THR A 95 -2.85 -22.19 17.31
CA THR A 95 -3.56 -23.42 16.97
C THR A 95 -4.70 -23.15 15.98
N PHE A 96 -5.48 -22.10 16.21
CA PHE A 96 -6.62 -21.76 15.35
C PHE A 96 -6.22 -21.16 14.01
N GLU A 97 -5.06 -20.53 13.90
CA GLU A 97 -4.52 -20.14 12.60
C GLU A 97 -4.18 -21.37 11.77
N ARG A 98 -3.53 -22.37 12.38
CA ARG A 98 -3.21 -23.64 11.73
C ARG A 98 -4.47 -24.41 11.33
N ILE A 99 -5.46 -24.50 12.21
CA ILE A 99 -6.77 -25.10 11.89
C ILE A 99 -7.44 -24.31 10.75
N GLY A 100 -7.25 -22.99 10.68
CA GLY A 100 -7.72 -22.15 9.56
C GLY A 100 -7.10 -22.52 8.24
N ALA A 101 -5.80 -22.83 8.23
CA ALA A 101 -5.11 -23.32 7.04
C ALA A 101 -5.66 -24.69 6.57
N LEU A 102 -6.19 -25.51 7.48
CA LEU A 102 -6.77 -26.83 7.16
C LEU A 102 -8.22 -26.77 6.69
N PHE A 103 -9.07 -26.02 7.40
CA PHE A 103 -10.52 -26.05 7.21
C PHE A 103 -11.06 -24.84 6.43
N GLY A 104 -10.22 -23.82 6.20
CA GLY A 104 -10.57 -22.54 5.58
C GLY A 104 -10.62 -21.40 6.60
N HIS A 105 -9.87 -20.33 6.33
CA HIS A 105 -9.75 -19.19 7.24
C HIS A 105 -11.07 -18.42 7.37
N VAL A 106 -11.81 -18.24 6.27
CA VAL A 106 -13.09 -17.51 6.29
C VAL A 106 -14.17 -18.29 7.04
N ARG A 107 -14.22 -19.61 6.88
CA ARG A 107 -15.16 -20.47 7.63
C ARG A 107 -14.95 -20.38 9.13
N LEU A 108 -13.71 -20.48 9.60
CA LEU A 108 -13.42 -20.37 11.02
C LEU A 108 -13.63 -18.96 11.56
N TYR A 109 -13.37 -17.93 10.76
CA TYR A 109 -13.69 -16.56 11.11
C TYR A 109 -15.19 -16.34 11.35
N LYS A 110 -16.05 -16.86 10.44
CA LYS A 110 -17.52 -16.84 10.60
C LYS A 110 -17.96 -17.55 11.89
N LEU A 111 -17.42 -18.75 12.13
CA LEU A 111 -17.70 -19.51 13.34
C LEU A 111 -17.27 -18.76 14.61
N GLY A 112 -16.09 -18.13 14.57
CA GLY A 112 -15.57 -17.30 15.66
C GLY A 112 -16.52 -16.16 16.01
N PHE A 113 -17.07 -15.48 15.01
CA PHE A 113 -18.05 -14.40 15.21
C PHE A 113 -19.32 -14.90 15.91
N ALA A 114 -19.84 -16.05 15.47
CA ALA A 114 -21.02 -16.67 16.07
C ALA A 114 -20.76 -17.09 17.54
N ILE A 115 -19.63 -17.75 17.80
CA ILE A 115 -19.23 -18.17 19.16
C ILE A 115 -19.06 -16.95 20.08
N PHE A 116 -18.41 -15.89 19.60
CA PHE A 116 -18.24 -14.65 20.36
C PHE A 116 -19.60 -14.02 20.71
N THR A 117 -20.53 -14.00 19.75
CA THR A 117 -21.88 -13.44 19.93
C THR A 117 -22.67 -14.25 20.96
N VAL A 118 -22.65 -15.57 20.86
CA VAL A 118 -23.28 -16.47 21.84
C VAL A 118 -22.66 -16.27 23.22
N GLY A 119 -21.34 -16.22 23.33
CA GLY A 119 -20.65 -15.94 24.60
C GLY A 119 -21.09 -14.60 25.21
N SER A 120 -21.25 -13.56 24.39
CA SER A 120 -21.71 -12.24 24.82
C SER A 120 -23.17 -12.24 25.31
N ILE A 121 -24.05 -13.00 24.65
CA ILE A 121 -25.44 -13.19 25.08
C ILE A 121 -25.50 -13.96 26.41
N LEU A 122 -24.71 -15.03 26.56
CA LEU A 122 -24.65 -15.80 27.79
C LEU A 122 -24.17 -14.94 28.97
N LEU A 123 -23.14 -14.11 28.75
CA LEU A 123 -22.64 -13.17 29.76
C LEU A 123 -23.69 -12.12 30.16
N TRP A 124 -24.44 -11.60 29.20
CA TRP A 124 -25.53 -10.65 29.48
C TRP A 124 -26.66 -11.29 30.31
N LEU A 125 -27.04 -12.53 29.98
CA LEU A 125 -28.16 -13.21 30.63
C LEU A 125 -27.85 -13.69 32.04
N THR A 126 -26.60 -14.06 32.33
CA THR A 126 -26.09 -14.63 33.60
C THR A 126 -27.15 -14.70 34.71
N PRO A 127 -27.81 -15.86 34.88
CA PRO A 127 -28.99 -16.00 35.73
C PRO A 127 -28.63 -16.09 37.22
N SER A 128 -27.47 -16.66 37.55
CA SER A 128 -27.10 -16.92 38.94
C SER A 128 -26.41 -15.73 39.61
N THR A 129 -26.44 -15.70 40.93
CA THR A 129 -25.72 -14.74 41.78
C THR A 129 -24.69 -15.46 42.67
N GLY A 130 -23.85 -14.70 43.36
CA GLY A 130 -22.79 -15.18 44.24
C GLY A 130 -21.70 -15.95 43.49
N ASN A 131 -21.19 -17.00 44.13
CA ASN A 131 -20.09 -17.82 43.59
C ASN A 131 -20.48 -18.54 42.29
N THR A 132 -21.74 -19.02 42.19
CA THR A 132 -22.23 -19.69 40.99
C THR A 132 -22.28 -18.73 39.81
N GLY A 133 -22.76 -17.50 40.01
CA GLY A 133 -22.77 -16.46 38.97
C GLY A 133 -21.36 -16.09 38.50
N ALA A 134 -20.37 -16.02 39.40
CA ALA A 134 -19.00 -15.78 38.99
C ALA A 134 -18.39 -16.93 38.18
N LEU A 135 -18.67 -18.18 38.53
CA LEU A 135 -18.23 -19.34 37.74
C LEU A 135 -18.86 -19.36 36.35
N GLU A 136 -20.15 -19.02 36.24
CA GLU A 136 -20.84 -18.84 34.96
C GLU A 136 -20.16 -17.76 34.11
N LEU A 137 -19.86 -16.59 34.69
CA LEU A 137 -19.15 -15.51 33.99
C LEU A 137 -17.77 -15.97 33.49
N ILE A 138 -17.00 -16.70 34.30
CA ILE A 138 -15.69 -17.23 33.88
C ILE A 138 -15.85 -18.21 32.71
N LEU A 139 -16.79 -19.14 32.81
CA LEU A 139 -17.05 -20.13 31.76
C LEU A 139 -17.46 -19.44 30.46
N PHE A 140 -18.38 -18.48 30.51
CA PHE A 140 -18.82 -17.74 29.33
C PHE A 140 -17.71 -16.84 28.76
N ARG A 141 -16.79 -16.34 29.60
CA ARG A 141 -15.58 -15.64 29.14
C ARG A 141 -14.62 -16.55 28.39
N PHE A 142 -14.51 -17.82 28.78
CA PHE A 142 -13.76 -18.81 27.99
C PHE A 142 -14.40 -19.02 26.62
N ILE A 143 -15.74 -19.17 26.56
CA ILE A 143 -16.46 -19.28 25.28
C ILE A 143 -16.23 -18.04 24.41
N GLN A 144 -16.35 -16.84 24.98
CA GLN A 144 -16.08 -15.59 24.28
C GLN A 144 -14.62 -15.51 23.79
N GLY A 145 -13.65 -15.96 24.59
CA GLY A 145 -12.24 -16.04 24.24
C GLY A 145 -11.96 -16.99 23.07
N ILE A 146 -12.65 -18.13 23.00
CA ILE A 146 -12.58 -19.06 21.86
C ILE A 146 -13.04 -18.34 20.58
N GLY A 147 -14.17 -17.61 20.65
CA GLY A 147 -14.67 -16.82 19.53
C GLY A 147 -13.67 -15.76 19.04
N SER A 148 -13.09 -14.99 19.95
CA SER A 148 -12.05 -13.99 19.62
C SER A 148 -10.79 -14.61 19.03
N SER A 149 -10.38 -15.78 19.52
CA SER A 149 -9.21 -16.49 19.01
C SER A 149 -9.38 -16.83 17.54
N PHE A 150 -10.56 -17.33 17.14
CA PHE A 150 -10.88 -17.59 15.74
C PHE A 150 -10.87 -16.31 14.90
N LEU A 151 -11.43 -15.21 15.40
CA LEU A 151 -11.46 -13.94 14.68
C LEU A 151 -10.03 -13.41 14.43
N LEU A 152 -9.21 -13.31 15.48
CA LEU A 152 -7.88 -12.72 15.37
C LEU A 152 -6.89 -13.62 14.62
N ALA A 153 -6.93 -14.94 14.84
CA ALA A 153 -6.06 -15.90 14.15
C ALA A 153 -6.25 -15.88 12.62
N ASN A 154 -7.50 -15.72 12.17
CA ASN A 154 -7.83 -15.81 10.74
C ASN A 154 -7.83 -14.45 10.03
N THR A 155 -7.75 -13.33 10.75
CA THR A 155 -7.80 -11.98 10.14
C THR A 155 -6.65 -11.74 9.14
N MET A 156 -5.39 -11.99 9.53
CA MET A 156 -4.23 -11.74 8.65
C MET A 156 -4.18 -12.67 7.43
N PRO A 157 -4.40 -13.99 7.57
CA PRO A 157 -4.52 -14.87 6.41
C PRO A 157 -5.61 -14.44 5.44
N ILE A 158 -6.79 -14.01 5.92
CA ILE A 158 -7.86 -13.54 5.04
C ILE A 158 -7.46 -12.25 4.31
N ILE A 159 -6.85 -11.26 4.98
CA ILE A 159 -6.36 -10.03 4.33
C ILE A 159 -5.31 -10.35 3.26
N ASN A 160 -4.34 -11.20 3.59
CA ASN A 160 -3.25 -11.53 2.68
C ASN A 160 -3.73 -12.40 1.51
N GLY A 161 -4.68 -13.31 1.74
CA GLY A 161 -5.29 -14.11 0.68
C GLY A 161 -6.24 -13.30 -0.22
N ALA A 162 -6.82 -12.21 0.31
CA ALA A 162 -7.82 -11.42 -0.40
C ALA A 162 -7.25 -10.19 -1.14
N LEU A 163 -6.22 -9.52 -0.62
CA LEU A 163 -5.77 -8.24 -1.18
C LEU A 163 -4.47 -8.37 -1.98
N PRO A 164 -4.33 -7.64 -3.11
CA PRO A 164 -3.11 -7.58 -3.88
C PRO A 164 -2.01 -6.82 -3.13
N VAL A 165 -0.74 -7.09 -3.47
CA VAL A 165 0.45 -6.67 -2.70
C VAL A 165 0.56 -5.13 -2.53
N ASN A 166 0.10 -4.37 -3.52
CA ASN A 166 0.08 -2.90 -3.51
C ASN A 166 -0.92 -2.29 -2.50
N GLU A 167 -1.97 -3.02 -2.11
CA GLU A 167 -3.03 -2.53 -1.23
C GLU A 167 -2.93 -3.05 0.21
N ARG A 168 -2.12 -4.10 0.43
CA ARG A 168 -1.90 -4.68 1.76
C ARG A 168 -1.36 -3.68 2.76
N GLY A 169 -0.56 -2.70 2.33
CA GLY A 169 0.00 -1.68 3.23
C GLY A 169 -1.08 -0.90 3.99
N LEU A 170 -2.17 -0.51 3.31
CA LEU A 170 -3.31 0.17 3.95
C LEU A 170 -4.13 -0.79 4.82
N ALA A 171 -4.35 -2.02 4.34
CA ALA A 171 -5.12 -3.02 5.07
C ALA A 171 -4.42 -3.52 6.36
N LEU A 172 -3.08 -3.61 6.35
CA LEU A 172 -2.27 -3.94 7.53
C LEU A 172 -2.30 -2.83 8.59
N GLY A 173 -2.66 -1.61 8.21
CA GLY A 173 -2.86 -0.48 9.14
C GLY A 173 -4.19 -0.51 9.90
N ILE A 174 -5.19 -1.25 9.41
CA ILE A 174 -6.55 -1.28 10.00
C ILE A 174 -6.60 -1.95 11.39
N PRO A 175 -6.02 -3.16 11.60
CA PRO A 175 -6.13 -3.83 12.90
C PRO A 175 -5.61 -2.98 14.08
N PRO A 176 -4.41 -2.35 14.02
CA PRO A 176 -3.94 -1.46 15.09
C PRO A 176 -4.88 -0.29 15.40
N ILE A 177 -5.50 0.31 14.38
CA ILE A 177 -6.47 1.41 14.55
C ILE A 177 -7.74 0.90 15.25
N THR A 178 -8.25 -0.27 14.83
CA THR A 178 -9.47 -0.86 15.40
C THR A 178 -9.27 -1.28 16.85
N THR A 179 -8.09 -1.80 17.19
CA THR A 179 -7.71 -2.12 18.55
C THR A 179 -7.75 -0.88 19.43
N LEU A 180 -7.13 0.21 18.98
CA LEU A 180 -7.10 1.46 19.73
C LEU A 180 -8.51 2.05 19.92
N LEU A 181 -9.30 2.09 18.84
CA LEU A 181 -10.67 2.59 18.88
C LEU A 181 -11.54 1.75 19.83
N GLY A 182 -11.39 0.43 19.80
CA GLY A 182 -12.05 -0.49 20.72
C GLY A 182 -11.69 -0.20 22.17
N VAL A 183 -10.39 -0.08 22.48
CA VAL A 183 -9.94 0.21 23.85
C VAL A 183 -10.49 1.54 24.38
N ILE A 184 -10.45 2.61 23.57
CA ILE A 184 -10.98 3.94 23.93
C ILE A 184 -12.47 3.87 24.25
N ILE A 185 -13.25 3.35 23.30
CA ILE A 185 -14.70 3.29 23.46
C ILE A 185 -15.04 2.35 24.62
N GLY A 186 -14.35 1.23 24.77
CA GLY A 186 -14.61 0.28 25.87
C GLY A 186 -14.37 0.88 27.25
N LEU A 187 -13.33 1.71 27.46
CA LEU A 187 -13.09 2.34 28.77
C LEU A 187 -14.18 3.36 29.13
N ILE A 188 -14.59 4.20 28.18
CA ILE A 188 -15.61 5.22 28.40
C ILE A 188 -16.99 4.57 28.56
N LEU A 189 -17.34 3.70 27.61
CA LEU A 189 -18.64 3.05 27.55
C LEU A 189 -18.82 2.08 28.72
N GLY A 190 -17.76 1.39 29.15
CA GLY A 190 -17.79 0.53 30.31
C GLY A 190 -18.11 1.29 31.59
N GLY A 191 -17.51 2.47 31.79
CA GLY A 191 -17.83 3.33 32.93
C GLY A 191 -19.27 3.84 32.91
N ILE A 192 -19.79 4.24 31.74
CA ILE A 192 -21.17 4.71 31.56
C ILE A 192 -22.17 3.56 31.78
N LEU A 193 -21.97 2.42 31.12
CA LEU A 193 -22.90 1.30 31.18
C LEU A 193 -22.92 0.65 32.56
N ALA A 194 -21.75 0.49 33.20
CA ALA A 194 -21.64 -0.03 34.57
C ALA A 194 -22.39 0.84 35.60
N TYR A 195 -22.48 2.15 35.35
CA TYR A 195 -23.25 3.06 36.21
C TYR A 195 -24.77 2.82 36.11
N VAL A 196 -25.26 2.44 34.92
CA VAL A 196 -26.67 2.18 34.66
C VAL A 196 -27.06 0.78 35.12
N ASP A 197 -26.44 -0.25 34.53
CA ASP A 197 -26.60 -1.65 34.88
C ASP A 197 -25.38 -2.43 34.36
N TRP A 198 -24.75 -3.22 35.23
CA TRP A 198 -23.57 -4.01 34.88
C TRP A 198 -23.83 -5.00 33.74
N ARG A 199 -25.06 -5.49 33.56
CA ARG A 199 -25.41 -6.41 32.46
C ARG A 199 -25.26 -5.74 31.10
N LEU A 200 -25.47 -4.43 31.02
CA LEU A 200 -25.37 -3.68 29.76
C LEU A 200 -23.95 -3.68 29.18
N VAL A 201 -22.94 -3.85 30.05
CA VAL A 201 -21.54 -4.00 29.65
C VAL A 201 -21.33 -5.19 28.71
N PHE A 202 -22.09 -6.28 28.91
CA PHE A 202 -22.05 -7.43 28.02
C PHE A 202 -23.02 -7.29 26.85
N PHE A 203 -24.18 -6.65 27.11
CA PHE A 203 -25.20 -6.43 26.09
C PHE A 203 -24.70 -5.60 24.91
N VAL A 204 -23.84 -4.61 25.11
CA VAL A 204 -23.37 -3.71 24.03
C VAL A 204 -22.65 -4.45 22.90
N SER A 205 -22.01 -5.57 23.23
CA SER A 205 -21.34 -6.44 22.26
C SER A 205 -22.30 -7.35 21.50
N VAL A 206 -23.53 -7.56 22.00
CA VAL A 206 -24.56 -8.42 21.38
C VAL A 206 -25.07 -7.88 20.04
N PRO A 207 -25.54 -6.63 19.89
CA PRO A 207 -26.03 -6.14 18.60
C PRO A 207 -24.91 -6.09 17.56
N LEU A 208 -23.70 -5.66 17.96
CA LEU A 208 -22.51 -5.68 17.10
C LEU A 208 -22.14 -7.12 16.70
N GLY A 209 -22.22 -8.05 17.64
CA GLY A 209 -22.04 -9.49 17.45
C GLY A 209 -23.00 -10.07 16.42
N ILE A 210 -24.30 -9.79 16.57
CA ILE A 210 -25.35 -10.27 15.66
C ILE A 210 -25.18 -9.68 14.26
N VAL A 211 -25.03 -8.36 14.16
CA VAL A 211 -24.82 -7.67 12.88
C VAL A 211 -23.58 -8.22 12.19
N GLY A 212 -22.46 -8.31 12.91
CA GLY A 212 -21.21 -8.81 12.36
C GLY A 212 -21.26 -10.29 11.98
N THR A 213 -21.94 -11.13 12.76
CA THR A 213 -22.16 -12.55 12.43
C THR A 213 -22.97 -12.68 11.15
N ILE A 214 -24.12 -12.01 11.07
CA ILE A 214 -24.98 -12.02 9.87
C ILE A 214 -24.19 -11.48 8.66
N TRP A 215 -23.50 -10.36 8.82
CA TRP A 215 -22.69 -9.73 7.78
C TRP A 215 -21.57 -10.66 7.30
N ALA A 216 -20.85 -11.32 8.21
CA ALA A 216 -19.80 -12.28 7.90
C ALA A 216 -20.35 -13.50 7.16
N TYR A 217 -21.45 -14.09 7.65
CA TYR A 217 -22.02 -15.29 7.05
C TYR A 217 -22.54 -15.05 5.64
N ILE A 218 -23.24 -13.94 5.40
CA ILE A 218 -23.83 -13.60 4.10
C ILE A 218 -22.75 -13.17 3.11
N MET A 219 -21.79 -12.33 3.54
CA MET A 219 -20.96 -11.59 2.59
C MET A 219 -19.53 -12.14 2.42
N LEU A 220 -18.94 -12.79 3.42
CA LEU A 220 -17.57 -13.33 3.28
C LEU A 220 -17.56 -14.66 2.52
N ARG A 221 -16.57 -14.86 1.65
CA ARG A 221 -16.39 -16.04 0.81
C ARG A 221 -14.96 -16.54 0.94
N GLU A 222 -14.76 -17.86 0.91
CA GLU A 222 -13.41 -18.42 0.96
C GLU A 222 -12.69 -18.08 -0.36
N VAL A 223 -11.53 -17.42 -0.28
CA VAL A 223 -10.83 -16.90 -1.47
C VAL A 223 -9.67 -17.82 -1.89
N VAL A 224 -9.09 -18.59 -0.97
CA VAL A 224 -7.98 -19.52 -1.25
C VAL A 224 -8.09 -20.73 -0.32
N THR A 225 -8.16 -21.93 -0.88
CA THR A 225 -7.91 -23.19 -0.15
C THR A 225 -6.57 -23.73 -0.61
N ASN A 226 -5.52 -23.60 0.20
CA ASN A 226 -4.28 -24.30 -0.07
C ASN A 226 -4.54 -25.80 0.13
N GLY A 227 -4.61 -26.55 -0.96
CA GLY A 227 -4.73 -28.02 -0.98
C GLY A 227 -3.43 -28.73 -0.59
N GLY A 228 -2.70 -28.22 0.41
CA GLY A 228 -1.52 -28.87 0.94
C GLY A 228 -1.91 -29.93 1.97
N ASN A 229 -1.27 -31.10 1.91
CA ASN A 229 -1.32 -32.17 2.89
C ASN A 229 -0.72 -31.71 4.24
N HIS A 230 -1.32 -30.72 4.88
CA HIS A 230 -0.96 -30.28 6.21
C HIS A 230 -1.71 -31.17 7.20
N THR A 231 -1.00 -32.01 7.92
CA THR A 231 -1.54 -32.69 9.09
C THR A 231 -1.24 -31.82 10.30
N MET A 232 -2.22 -31.66 11.19
CA MET A 232 -1.96 -31.13 12.53
C MET A 232 -1.43 -32.31 13.33
N ASP A 233 -0.14 -32.32 13.62
CA ASP A 233 0.40 -33.30 14.55
C ASP A 233 -0.20 -33.00 15.92
N ARG A 234 -0.62 -34.03 16.66
CA ARG A 234 -1.12 -33.82 18.03
C ARG A 234 0.04 -33.68 19.01
N ALA A 235 1.24 -34.08 18.60
CA ALA A 235 2.44 -34.09 19.41
C ALA A 235 2.97 -32.69 19.76
N ASP A 236 2.75 -31.67 18.93
CA ASP A 236 3.23 -30.29 19.15
C ASP A 236 2.20 -29.41 19.90
N THR A 237 0.91 -29.62 19.65
CA THR A 237 -0.19 -28.79 20.15
C THR A 237 -0.50 -29.05 21.63
N ILE A 238 -0.45 -30.33 22.05
CA ILE A 238 -0.76 -30.72 23.43
C ILE A 238 0.27 -30.17 24.43
N PRO A 239 1.60 -30.26 24.20
CA PRO A 239 2.59 -29.70 25.11
C PRO A 239 2.55 -28.17 25.17
N LEU A 240 2.22 -27.49 24.06
CA LEU A 240 2.05 -26.02 24.04
C LEU A 240 0.87 -25.58 24.90
N ILE A 241 -0.33 -26.10 24.62
CA ILE A 241 -1.56 -25.71 25.34
C ILE A 241 -1.47 -26.17 26.79
N GLY A 242 -1.08 -27.42 27.02
CA GLY A 242 -0.94 -27.99 28.36
C GLY A 242 0.12 -27.26 29.19
N GLY A 243 1.29 -26.99 28.61
CA GLY A 243 2.39 -26.30 29.28
C GLY A 243 2.03 -24.86 29.65
N ALA A 244 1.49 -24.09 28.72
CA ALA A 244 1.08 -22.71 28.99
C ALA A 244 -0.13 -22.63 29.93
N THR A 245 -1.09 -23.57 29.86
CA THR A 245 -2.22 -23.65 30.81
C THR A 245 -1.75 -23.98 32.23
N LEU A 246 -0.84 -24.94 32.39
CA LEU A 246 -0.27 -25.28 33.70
C LEU A 246 0.60 -24.16 34.26
N LEU A 247 1.37 -23.48 33.40
CA LEU A 247 2.12 -22.29 33.80
C LEU A 247 1.19 -21.20 34.34
N LEU A 248 0.07 -20.95 33.64
CA LEU A 248 -0.98 -20.02 34.06
C LEU A 248 -1.59 -20.39 35.39
N LEU A 249 -2.03 -21.65 35.54
CA LEU A 249 -2.59 -22.18 36.78
C LEU A 249 -1.59 -22.10 37.93
N GLY A 250 -0.31 -22.35 37.66
CA GLY A 250 0.76 -22.26 38.64
C GLY A 250 1.00 -20.82 39.10
N ILE A 251 1.03 -19.86 38.17
CA ILE A 251 1.18 -18.44 38.49
C ILE A 251 -0.04 -17.93 39.27
N THR A 252 -1.26 -18.26 38.86
CA THR A 252 -2.47 -17.82 39.58
C THR A 252 -2.58 -18.43 40.97
N SER A 253 -2.31 -19.74 41.10
CA SER A 253 -2.27 -20.42 42.39
C SER A 253 -1.12 -19.92 43.29
N GLY A 254 -0.02 -19.46 42.71
CA GLY A 254 1.12 -18.88 43.43
C GLY A 254 0.81 -17.51 44.05
N ILE A 255 -0.14 -16.76 43.47
CA ILE A 255 -0.58 -15.46 43.99
C ILE A 255 -1.62 -15.63 45.11
N GLU A 256 -2.33 -16.76 45.14
CA GLU A 256 -3.32 -17.04 46.17
C GLU A 256 -2.68 -17.26 47.54
N PRO A 257 -3.37 -16.97 48.66
CA PRO A 257 -2.82 -17.20 49.99
C PRO A 257 -2.69 -18.70 50.28
N TYR A 258 -1.54 -19.13 50.77
CA TYR A 258 -1.30 -20.50 51.25
C TYR A 258 -0.56 -20.44 52.60
N ASN A 259 -1.06 -21.13 53.63
CA ASN A 259 -0.49 -21.13 54.99
C ASN A 259 -0.23 -19.73 55.60
N GLY A 260 -1.03 -18.72 55.24
CA GLY A 260 -0.92 -17.36 55.79
C GLY A 260 0.10 -16.45 55.10
N SER A 261 0.80 -16.93 54.06
CA SER A 261 1.70 -16.16 53.20
C SER A 261 1.24 -16.22 51.72
N VAL A 262 2.01 -15.58 50.83
CA VAL A 262 1.80 -15.68 49.38
C VAL A 262 2.05 -17.12 48.93
N GLY A 263 1.17 -17.69 48.11
CA GLY A 263 1.11 -19.13 47.81
C GLY A 263 2.15 -19.69 46.88
N TRP A 264 3.28 -19.03 46.68
CA TRP A 264 4.39 -19.57 45.89
C TRP A 264 4.99 -20.86 46.51
N ASP A 265 4.83 -21.05 47.82
CA ASP A 265 5.22 -22.28 48.52
C ASP A 265 4.19 -23.42 48.39
N ASN A 266 3.05 -23.18 47.73
CA ASN A 266 2.03 -24.19 47.51
C ASN A 266 2.59 -25.29 46.58
N PRO A 267 2.62 -26.57 47.00
CA PRO A 267 3.10 -27.68 46.18
C PRO A 267 2.38 -27.78 44.82
N LEU A 268 1.10 -27.37 44.76
CA LEU A 268 0.33 -27.33 43.51
C LEU A 268 0.82 -26.22 42.58
N ALA A 269 1.17 -25.04 43.12
CA ALA A 269 1.70 -23.93 42.33
C ALA A 269 3.08 -24.29 41.77
N ILE A 270 3.98 -24.80 42.61
CA ILE A 270 5.31 -25.27 42.20
C ILE A 270 5.20 -26.40 41.18
N GLY A 271 4.34 -27.40 41.45
CA GLY A 271 4.10 -28.51 40.53
C GLY A 271 3.57 -28.04 39.17
N ALA A 272 2.59 -27.16 39.15
CA ALA A 272 2.02 -26.63 37.91
C ALA A 272 3.01 -25.77 37.12
N VAL A 273 3.80 -24.91 37.78
CA VAL A 273 4.87 -24.14 37.12
C VAL A 273 5.94 -25.07 36.58
N THR A 274 6.41 -26.04 37.38
CA THR A 274 7.49 -26.95 37.00
C THR A 274 7.07 -27.83 35.82
N ILE A 275 5.91 -28.49 35.91
CA ILE A 275 5.37 -29.31 34.81
C ILE A 275 5.07 -28.44 33.60
N GLY A 276 4.54 -27.23 33.78
CA GLY A 276 4.28 -26.28 32.71
C GLY A 276 5.55 -25.90 31.94
N VAL A 277 6.63 -25.54 32.64
CA VAL A 277 7.94 -25.25 32.05
C VAL A 277 8.52 -26.47 31.35
N ILE A 278 8.40 -27.66 31.95
CA ILE A 278 8.85 -28.92 31.32
C ILE A 278 8.09 -29.17 30.02
N LEU A 279 6.76 -29.03 30.00
CA LEU A 279 5.95 -29.22 28.79
C LEU A 279 6.28 -28.18 27.72
N LEU A 280 6.55 -26.93 28.09
CA LEU A 280 6.98 -25.90 27.13
C LEU A 280 8.40 -26.18 26.60
N ALA A 281 9.30 -26.72 27.42
CA ALA A 281 10.62 -27.16 26.97
C ALA A 281 10.52 -28.37 26.04
N VAL A 282 9.64 -29.33 26.34
CA VAL A 282 9.31 -30.46 25.46
C VAL A 282 8.69 -29.97 24.17
N PHE A 283 7.78 -29.00 24.22
CA PHE A 283 7.22 -28.35 23.03
C PHE A 283 8.33 -27.78 22.14
N ILE A 284 9.22 -26.96 22.70
CA ILE A 284 10.36 -26.38 21.97
C ILE A 284 11.25 -27.49 21.39
N TRP A 285 11.50 -28.55 22.16
CA TRP A 285 12.30 -29.69 21.69
C TRP A 285 11.63 -30.41 20.51
N ILE A 286 10.34 -30.73 20.59
CA ILE A 286 9.55 -31.32 19.49
C ILE A 286 9.65 -30.43 18.25
N GLU A 287 9.52 -29.13 18.44
CA GLU A 287 9.52 -28.15 17.36
C GLU A 287 10.86 -27.99 16.66
N PHE A 288 11.97 -28.36 17.33
CA PHE A 288 13.27 -28.45 16.68
C PHE A 288 13.46 -29.75 15.87
N HIS A 289 12.63 -30.77 16.06
CA HIS A 289 12.82 -32.11 15.47
C HIS A 289 11.72 -32.53 14.49
N VAL A 290 10.61 -31.81 14.40
CA VAL A 290 9.48 -32.11 13.50
C VAL A 290 9.53 -31.20 12.25
N GLU A 291 9.22 -31.74 11.07
CA GLU A 291 9.26 -30.99 9.79
C GLU A 291 8.08 -30.00 9.63
N ASN A 292 6.91 -30.33 10.19
CA ASN A 292 5.69 -29.50 10.14
C ASN A 292 5.44 -28.78 11.47
N THR A 293 6.28 -27.79 11.79
CA THR A 293 6.21 -27.01 13.04
C THR A 293 5.01 -26.03 13.08
N LEU A 294 4.36 -25.89 14.23
CA LEU A 294 3.42 -24.79 14.57
C LEU A 294 4.10 -23.42 14.50
N PHE A 295 5.31 -23.28 15.02
CA PHE A 295 6.13 -22.08 14.98
C PHE A 295 7.23 -22.23 13.93
N GLN A 296 7.31 -21.26 13.01
CA GLN A 296 8.42 -21.20 12.06
C GLN A 296 9.70 -20.71 12.76
N LEU A 297 10.34 -21.56 13.56
CA LEU A 297 11.52 -21.23 14.38
C LEU A 297 12.69 -20.68 13.55
N ASN A 298 12.75 -21.03 12.26
CA ASN A 298 13.70 -20.48 11.32
C ASN A 298 13.64 -18.94 11.19
N LEU A 299 12.50 -18.31 11.49
CA LEU A 299 12.38 -16.85 11.50
C LEU A 299 13.20 -16.20 12.62
N PHE A 300 13.44 -16.90 13.73
CA PHE A 300 14.31 -16.40 14.82
C PHE A 300 15.80 -16.37 14.47
N LYS A 301 16.20 -16.94 13.33
CA LYS A 301 17.55 -16.72 12.78
C LYS A 301 17.73 -15.28 12.29
N ILE A 302 16.63 -14.61 11.93
CA ILE A 302 16.64 -13.21 11.48
C ILE A 302 16.76 -12.31 12.71
N ARG A 303 17.92 -11.67 12.88
CA ARG A 303 18.23 -10.84 14.06
C ARG A 303 17.19 -9.74 14.33
N ILE A 304 16.71 -9.06 13.29
CA ILE A 304 15.70 -7.99 13.42
C ILE A 304 14.36 -8.56 13.91
N PHE A 305 13.96 -9.71 13.37
CA PHE A 305 12.76 -10.42 13.81
C PHE A 305 12.86 -10.84 15.29
N THR A 306 13.99 -11.42 15.70
CA THR A 306 14.22 -11.85 17.09
C THR A 306 14.27 -10.67 18.05
N ALA A 307 15.10 -9.67 17.76
CA ALA A 307 15.24 -8.48 18.60
C ALA A 307 13.92 -7.71 18.71
N GLY A 308 13.16 -7.61 17.61
CA GLY A 308 11.84 -6.96 17.58
C GLY A 308 10.80 -7.72 18.40
N ASN A 309 10.77 -9.05 18.31
CA ASN A 309 9.87 -9.88 19.13
C ASN A 309 10.24 -9.90 20.61
N VAL A 310 11.54 -9.94 20.96
CA VAL A 310 12.02 -9.80 22.35
C VAL A 310 11.63 -8.44 22.90
N SER A 311 11.86 -7.37 22.14
CA SER A 311 11.44 -6.03 22.53
C SER A 311 9.93 -5.93 22.69
N ASN A 312 9.16 -6.55 21.80
CA ASN A 312 7.69 -6.61 21.87
C ASN A 312 7.22 -7.36 23.13
N PHE A 313 7.84 -8.49 23.45
CA PHE A 313 7.56 -9.29 24.64
C PHE A 313 7.85 -8.50 25.92
N LEU A 314 9.02 -7.88 26.03
CA LEU A 314 9.40 -7.05 27.19
C LEU A 314 8.48 -5.83 27.36
N ALA A 315 8.14 -5.14 26.27
CA ALA A 315 7.19 -4.03 26.33
C ALA A 315 5.78 -4.50 26.71
N SER A 316 5.39 -5.72 26.32
CA SER A 316 4.11 -6.33 26.69
C SER A 316 4.10 -6.79 28.15
N LEU A 317 5.24 -7.26 28.67
CA LEU A 317 5.44 -7.49 30.09
C LEU A 317 5.26 -6.22 30.91
N THR A 318 5.60 -5.05 30.37
CA THR A 318 5.32 -3.79 31.06
C THR A 318 3.86 -3.36 30.93
N ARG A 319 3.25 -3.50 29.75
CA ARG A 319 1.86 -3.03 29.50
C ARG A 319 0.80 -3.84 30.25
N GLY A 320 0.99 -5.16 30.39
CA GLY A 320 -0.02 -6.06 30.94
C GLY A 320 -0.50 -5.71 32.33
N GLY A 321 0.08 -6.33 33.35
CA GLY A 321 -0.31 -6.17 34.76
C GLY A 321 -0.33 -4.72 35.23
N LEU A 322 0.54 -3.86 34.68
CA LEU A 322 0.61 -2.47 35.09
C LEU A 322 -0.59 -1.63 34.64
N GLN A 323 -1.19 -1.92 33.48
CA GLN A 323 -2.43 -1.27 33.07
C GLN A 323 -3.57 -1.62 34.01
N PHE A 324 -3.65 -2.89 34.47
CA PHE A 324 -4.63 -3.31 35.48
C PHE A 324 -4.35 -2.64 36.83
N LEU A 325 -3.09 -2.60 37.27
CA LEU A 325 -2.71 -1.98 38.54
C LEU A 325 -2.99 -0.47 38.55
N LEU A 326 -2.73 0.24 37.45
CA LEU A 326 -3.05 1.66 37.33
C LEU A 326 -4.56 1.90 37.46
N ILE A 327 -5.39 1.04 36.86
CA ILE A 327 -6.85 1.17 36.98
C ILE A 327 -7.32 0.84 38.40
N ILE A 328 -6.78 -0.21 39.00
CA ILE A 328 -7.08 -0.58 40.40
C ILE A 328 -6.67 0.55 41.34
N TRP A 329 -5.49 1.13 41.13
CA TRP A 329 -5.00 2.27 41.90
C TRP A 329 -5.88 3.51 41.72
N LEU A 330 -6.27 3.83 40.48
CA LEU A 330 -7.17 4.94 40.19
C LEU A 330 -8.53 4.77 40.89
N GLN A 331 -9.15 3.59 40.75
CA GLN A 331 -10.49 3.33 41.27
C GLN A 331 -10.52 3.09 42.78
N GLY A 332 -9.55 2.36 43.32
CA GLY A 332 -9.54 1.94 44.73
C GLY A 332 -8.92 2.96 45.68
N ILE A 333 -7.99 3.80 45.22
CA ILE A 333 -7.22 4.69 46.11
C ILE A 333 -7.27 6.14 45.63
N TRP A 334 -6.82 6.44 44.40
CA TRP A 334 -6.68 7.82 43.96
C TRP A 334 -8.01 8.58 43.94
N LEU A 335 -9.03 8.08 43.24
CA LEU A 335 -10.31 8.77 43.10
C LEU A 335 -11.12 8.87 44.41
N PRO A 336 -11.19 7.82 45.26
CA PRO A 336 -11.82 7.95 46.58
C PRO A 336 -11.17 9.04 47.45
N LEU A 337 -9.84 9.12 47.46
CA LEU A 337 -9.10 10.13 48.23
C LEU A 337 -9.29 11.55 47.69
N HIS A 338 -9.66 11.70 46.42
CA HIS A 338 -10.03 12.98 45.80
C HIS A 338 -11.54 13.28 45.90
N GLY A 339 -12.30 12.52 46.69
CA GLY A 339 -13.70 12.81 47.01
C GLY A 339 -14.74 12.28 46.01
N TYR A 340 -14.36 11.38 45.11
CA TYR A 340 -15.31 10.76 44.18
C TYR A 340 -16.07 9.62 44.85
N THR A 341 -17.39 9.57 44.65
CA THR A 341 -18.24 8.47 45.14
C THR A 341 -18.02 7.18 44.32
N TYR A 342 -17.93 6.02 44.98
CA TYR A 342 -17.72 4.70 44.35
C TYR A 342 -18.67 4.38 43.18
N LYS A 343 -19.88 4.96 43.16
CA LYS A 343 -20.81 4.81 42.04
C LYS A 343 -20.30 5.42 40.73
N VAL A 344 -19.62 6.58 40.78
CA VAL A 344 -19.14 7.32 39.58
C VAL A 344 -17.67 7.06 39.27
N ILE A 345 -16.94 6.42 40.18
CA ILE A 345 -15.51 6.12 40.03
C ILE A 345 -15.17 5.40 38.72
N PRO A 346 -15.90 4.36 38.26
CA PRO A 346 -15.60 3.68 37.00
C PRO A 346 -15.55 4.63 35.79
N LEU A 347 -16.51 5.56 35.70
CA LEU A 347 -16.56 6.56 34.63
C LEU A 347 -15.33 7.47 34.67
N TRP A 348 -15.02 8.02 35.85
CA TRP A 348 -13.89 8.94 35.99
C TRP A 348 -12.56 8.23 35.75
N ALA A 349 -12.37 7.01 36.25
CA ALA A 349 -11.17 6.22 35.95
C ALA A 349 -11.00 5.97 34.45
N GLY A 350 -12.10 5.74 33.72
CA GLY A 350 -12.09 5.65 32.25
C GLY A 350 -11.62 6.96 31.61
N ILE A 351 -12.12 8.11 32.07
CA ILE A 351 -11.72 9.45 31.60
C ILE A 351 -10.23 9.71 31.90
N TYR A 352 -9.73 9.33 33.08
CA TYR A 352 -8.32 9.48 33.46
C TYR A 352 -7.37 8.59 32.65
N MET A 353 -7.90 7.55 31.99
CA MET A 353 -7.13 6.72 31.06
C MET A 353 -7.17 7.23 29.61
N CYS A 354 -8.06 8.16 29.26
CA CYS A 354 -8.09 8.76 27.92
C CYS A 354 -6.75 9.43 27.50
N PRO A 355 -6.02 10.16 28.38
CA PRO A 355 -4.71 10.71 28.03
C PRO A 355 -3.71 9.67 27.54
N LEU A 356 -3.74 8.44 28.07
CA LEU A 356 -2.87 7.34 27.62
C LEU A 356 -3.08 7.06 26.13
N LEU A 357 -4.34 7.09 25.70
CA LEU A 357 -4.76 6.77 24.35
C LEU A 357 -4.51 7.95 23.41
N VAL A 358 -4.77 9.18 23.88
CA VAL A 358 -4.39 10.41 23.15
C VAL A 358 -2.89 10.43 22.90
N GLY A 359 -2.07 10.12 23.90
CA GLY A 359 -0.62 10.03 23.75
C GLY A 359 -0.23 8.97 22.72
N PHE A 360 -0.85 7.80 22.78
CA PHE A 360 -0.61 6.73 21.82
C PHE A 360 -0.90 7.17 20.37
N VAL A 361 -1.99 7.94 20.15
CA VAL A 361 -2.38 8.48 18.83
C VAL A 361 -1.48 9.61 18.37
N LEU A 362 -1.00 10.46 19.29
CA LEU A 362 -0.14 11.59 18.93
C LEU A 362 1.31 11.18 18.61
N ALA A 363 1.70 9.99 19.05
CA ALA A 363 3.05 9.46 18.86
C ALA A 363 3.58 9.44 17.39
N PRO A 364 2.79 9.09 16.35
CA PRO A 364 3.24 9.10 14.96
C PRO A 364 3.61 10.51 14.46
N PHE A 365 3.00 11.58 15.00
CA PHE A 365 3.37 12.96 14.66
C PHE A 365 4.78 13.30 15.15
N GLY A 366 5.18 12.80 16.33
CA GLY A 366 6.57 12.86 16.81
C GLY A 366 7.51 11.92 16.05
N GLY A 367 6.98 10.81 15.53
CA GLY A 367 7.68 9.87 14.65
C GLY A 367 8.09 10.45 13.30
N TYR A 368 7.45 11.53 12.84
CA TYR A 368 7.82 12.26 11.61
C TYR A 368 9.26 12.83 11.67
N LEU A 369 9.80 13.05 12.88
CA LEU A 369 11.21 13.43 13.05
C LEU A 369 12.19 12.32 12.62
N PHE A 370 11.75 11.07 12.52
CA PHE A 370 12.59 9.94 12.16
C PHE A 370 12.23 9.44 10.75
N ASN A 371 13.13 9.66 9.79
CA ASN A 371 13.00 9.15 8.42
C ASN A 371 12.76 7.64 8.39
N ARG A 372 12.16 7.15 7.29
CA ARG A 372 11.77 5.73 7.07
C ARG A 372 12.91 4.72 7.33
N SER A 373 14.17 5.13 7.22
CA SER A 373 15.37 4.32 7.51
C SER A 373 15.76 4.21 8.99
N ARG A 374 15.06 4.89 9.92
CA ARG A 374 15.40 4.99 11.35
C ARG A 374 14.28 4.52 12.29
N MET A 375 13.42 3.61 11.85
CA MET A 375 12.28 3.10 12.64
C MET A 375 12.68 2.51 14.00
N HIS A 376 13.85 1.87 14.10
CA HIS A 376 14.37 1.29 15.36
C HIS A 376 14.70 2.35 16.43
N LEU A 377 15.09 3.57 16.02
CA LEU A 377 15.32 4.67 16.95
C LEU A 377 14.01 5.22 17.50
N SER A 378 12.97 5.33 16.67
CA SER A 378 11.63 5.73 17.13
C SER A 378 11.09 4.76 18.18
N ALA A 379 11.23 3.44 17.94
CA ALA A 379 10.83 2.43 18.91
C ALA A 379 11.64 2.51 20.22
N THR A 380 12.95 2.68 20.13
CA THR A 380 13.84 2.83 21.29
C THR A 380 13.46 4.05 22.14
N VAL A 381 13.28 5.21 21.49
CA VAL A 381 12.90 6.45 22.17
C VAL A 381 11.54 6.29 22.84
N GLY A 382 10.58 5.64 22.18
CA GLY A 382 9.29 5.31 22.78
C GLY A 382 9.42 4.48 24.06
N ALA A 383 10.25 3.44 24.06
CA ALA A 383 10.50 2.62 25.25
C ALA A 383 11.18 3.41 26.39
N LEU A 384 12.11 4.32 26.06
CA LEU A 384 12.75 5.20 27.05
C LEU A 384 11.78 6.23 27.64
N ILE A 385 10.87 6.78 26.83
CA ILE A 385 9.81 7.68 27.33
C ILE A 385 8.91 6.93 28.32
N GLN A 386 8.55 5.66 28.05
CA GLN A 386 7.80 4.84 28.99
C GLN A 386 8.58 4.60 30.29
N MET A 387 9.87 4.27 30.19
CA MET A 387 10.74 4.10 31.36
C MET A 387 10.75 5.35 32.24
N VAL A 388 10.97 6.53 31.65
CA VAL A 388 10.97 7.80 32.39
C VAL A 388 9.60 8.08 33.01
N SER A 389 8.52 7.78 32.29
CA SER A 389 7.15 7.96 32.80
C SER A 389 6.91 7.12 34.05
N PHE A 390 7.36 5.86 34.09
CA PHE A 390 7.25 5.01 35.29
C PHE A 390 8.10 5.51 36.46
N LEU A 391 9.32 5.96 36.20
CA LEU A 391 10.15 6.55 37.25
C LEU A 391 9.52 7.82 37.83
N LEU A 392 8.93 8.67 36.99
CA LEU A 392 8.22 9.87 37.44
C LEU A 392 6.93 9.54 38.21
N LEU A 393 6.24 8.45 37.89
CA LEU A 393 5.08 7.98 38.65
C LEU A 393 5.46 7.54 40.08
N THR A 394 6.69 7.08 40.33
CA THR A 394 7.14 6.71 41.70
C THR A 394 7.27 7.91 42.64
N VAL A 395 7.53 9.10 42.10
CA VAL A 395 7.73 10.32 42.89
C VAL A 395 6.47 11.17 43.00
N LEU A 396 5.37 10.76 42.34
CA LEU A 396 4.11 11.49 42.36
C LEU A 396 3.41 11.33 43.72
N PRO A 397 3.20 12.42 44.50
CA PRO A 397 2.45 12.34 45.75
C PRO A 397 0.99 11.90 45.53
N ILE A 398 0.41 11.17 46.49
CA ILE A 398 -0.99 10.68 46.42
C ILE A 398 -2.00 11.83 46.35
N TYR A 399 -1.69 12.98 46.95
CA TYR A 399 -2.51 14.20 46.91
C TYR A 399 -1.99 15.23 45.89
N ALA A 400 -1.19 14.80 44.91
CA ALA A 400 -0.67 15.69 43.90
C ALA A 400 -1.80 16.24 43.02
N ASN A 401 -1.56 17.42 42.43
CA ASN A 401 -2.49 17.98 41.46
C ASN A 401 -2.70 17.00 40.30
N THR A 402 -3.98 16.70 40.03
CA THR A 402 -4.46 15.81 38.98
C THR A 402 -3.84 16.07 37.59
N ILE A 403 -3.45 17.31 37.29
CA ILE A 403 -2.81 17.67 36.03
C ILE A 403 -1.50 16.88 35.82
N TRP A 404 -0.70 16.70 36.88
CA TRP A 404 0.56 15.94 36.78
C TRP A 404 0.32 14.48 36.43
N LEU A 405 -0.69 13.87 37.05
CA LEU A 405 -1.10 12.51 36.71
C LEU A 405 -1.50 12.40 35.24
N VAL A 406 -2.32 13.34 34.75
CA VAL A 406 -2.75 13.38 33.34
C VAL A 406 -1.56 13.49 32.38
N ILE A 407 -0.59 14.35 32.70
CA ILE A 407 0.64 14.51 31.89
C ILE A 407 1.46 13.22 31.89
N LEU A 408 1.64 12.56 33.04
CA LEU A 408 2.42 11.33 33.13
C LEU A 408 1.73 10.16 32.39
N ILE A 409 0.41 10.05 32.48
CA ILE A 409 -0.36 9.07 31.70
C ILE A 409 -0.28 9.38 30.20
N LEU A 410 -0.32 10.66 29.80
CA LEU A 410 -0.13 11.09 28.40
C LEU A 410 1.27 10.73 27.88
N LEU A 411 2.32 11.00 28.66
CA LEU A 411 3.70 10.65 28.32
C LEU A 411 3.89 9.14 28.19
N LEU A 412 3.28 8.37 29.10
CA LEU A 412 3.27 6.92 29.01
C LEU A 412 2.62 6.46 27.69
N GLY A 413 1.52 7.11 27.29
CA GLY A 413 0.83 6.89 26.03
C GLY A 413 1.70 7.19 24.81
N LEU A 414 2.35 8.36 24.79
CA LEU A 414 3.29 8.77 23.73
C LEU A 414 4.41 7.76 23.57
N GLY A 415 4.99 7.31 24.68
CA GLY A 415 6.02 6.29 24.67
C GLY A 415 5.52 4.94 24.11
N GLN A 416 4.30 4.53 24.45
CA GLN A 416 3.70 3.31 23.90
C GLN A 416 3.44 3.42 22.39
N GLY A 417 2.90 4.55 21.92
CA GLY A 417 2.64 4.77 20.50
C GLY A 417 3.92 4.82 19.65
N MET A 418 4.95 5.51 20.15
CA MET A 418 6.26 5.60 19.48
C MET A 418 6.98 4.24 19.43
N PHE A 419 6.71 3.38 20.41
CA PHE A 419 7.22 2.01 20.44
C PHE A 419 6.49 1.09 19.46
N ASN A 420 5.15 1.02 19.57
CA ASN A 420 4.37 -0.09 19.04
C ASN A 420 4.36 -0.13 17.51
N LEU A 421 4.05 0.99 16.85
CA LEU A 421 3.89 1.02 15.38
C LEU A 421 5.22 0.78 14.64
N PRO A 422 6.33 1.48 14.95
CA PRO A 422 7.61 1.21 14.29
C PRO A 422 8.14 -0.20 14.56
N ASN A 423 7.94 -0.76 15.76
CA ASN A 423 8.37 -2.12 16.08
C ASN A 423 7.60 -3.17 15.27
N VAL A 424 6.29 -3.02 15.09
CA VAL A 424 5.49 -3.89 14.22
C VAL A 424 6.01 -3.86 12.78
N LEU A 425 6.28 -2.66 12.25
CA LEU A 425 6.82 -2.51 10.89
C LEU A 425 8.21 -3.13 10.74
N LEU A 426 9.10 -3.00 11.74
CA LEU A 426 10.43 -3.63 11.72
C LEU A 426 10.33 -5.16 11.65
N ILE A 427 9.46 -5.76 12.47
CA ILE A 427 9.27 -7.21 12.48
C ILE A 427 8.69 -7.67 11.13
N MET A 428 7.62 -7.02 10.65
CA MET A 428 6.96 -7.42 9.40
C MET A 428 7.83 -7.21 8.17
N ASN A 429 8.60 -6.12 8.10
CA ASN A 429 9.51 -5.86 6.98
C ASN A 429 10.75 -6.76 6.98
N SER A 430 11.06 -7.44 8.09
CA SER A 430 12.23 -8.31 8.20
C SER A 430 12.00 -9.74 7.69
N VAL A 431 10.77 -10.12 7.37
CA VAL A 431 10.38 -11.50 7.04
C VAL A 431 10.04 -11.60 5.54
N PRO A 432 10.26 -12.76 4.87
CA PRO A 432 9.76 -13.00 3.52
C PRO A 432 8.22 -12.91 3.44
N ARG A 433 7.69 -12.43 2.32
CA ARG A 433 6.26 -12.11 2.15
C ARG A 433 5.35 -13.33 2.33
N GLU A 434 5.85 -14.50 1.99
CA GLU A 434 5.16 -15.80 2.07
C GLU A 434 4.94 -16.22 3.52
N ARG A 435 5.71 -15.67 4.47
CA ARG A 435 5.70 -16.03 5.90
C ARG A 435 5.07 -14.94 6.78
N PHE A 436 4.46 -13.91 6.18
CA PHE A 436 3.83 -12.80 6.91
C PHE A 436 2.71 -13.23 7.87
N GLY A 437 1.90 -14.23 7.49
CA GLY A 437 0.85 -14.78 8.35
C GLY A 437 1.44 -15.34 9.64
N ALA A 438 2.36 -16.29 9.52
CA ALA A 438 3.07 -16.91 10.64
C ALA A 438 3.82 -15.87 11.51
N ALA A 439 4.53 -14.94 10.89
CA ALA A 439 5.26 -13.88 11.60
C ALA A 439 4.32 -12.96 12.42
N SER A 440 3.17 -12.60 11.87
CA SER A 440 2.19 -11.76 12.57
C SER A 440 1.56 -12.47 13.76
N VAL A 441 1.18 -13.75 13.56
CA VAL A 441 0.62 -14.60 14.62
C VAL A 441 1.64 -14.81 15.73
N MET A 442 2.89 -15.18 15.40
CA MET A 442 3.97 -15.32 16.39
C MET A 442 4.13 -14.03 17.22
N ARG A 443 4.23 -12.88 16.57
CA ARG A 443 4.35 -11.58 17.25
C ARG A 443 3.18 -11.33 18.21
N ALA A 444 1.96 -11.63 17.79
CA ALA A 444 0.76 -11.50 18.62
C ALA A 444 0.79 -12.46 19.80
N THR A 445 1.21 -13.71 19.62
CA THR A 445 1.35 -14.69 20.70
C THR A 445 2.38 -14.26 21.74
N PHE A 446 3.55 -13.75 21.33
CA PHE A 446 4.52 -13.19 22.29
C PHE A 446 3.95 -11.98 23.03
N GLN A 447 3.21 -11.11 22.33
CA GLN A 447 2.54 -9.98 22.97
C GLN A 447 1.53 -10.44 24.04
N ASP A 448 0.65 -11.38 23.70
CA ASP A 448 -0.40 -11.85 24.60
C ASP A 448 0.14 -12.68 25.77
N LEU A 449 1.15 -13.53 25.53
CA LEU A 449 1.86 -14.23 26.62
C LEU A 449 2.57 -13.26 27.55
N GLY A 450 3.24 -12.24 27.01
CA GLY A 450 3.87 -11.19 27.80
C GLY A 450 2.85 -10.42 28.65
N PHE A 451 1.70 -10.07 28.06
CA PHE A 451 0.58 -9.45 28.79
C PHE A 451 0.11 -10.34 29.94
N LEU A 452 -0.03 -11.63 29.70
CA LEU A 452 -0.60 -12.57 30.65
C LEU A 452 0.36 -12.88 31.82
N ILE A 453 1.64 -13.12 31.53
CA ILE A 453 2.70 -13.30 32.54
C ILE A 453 2.84 -12.04 33.39
N SER A 454 2.73 -10.87 32.76
CA SER A 454 2.79 -9.59 33.45
C SER A 454 1.74 -9.47 34.55
N ILE A 455 0.48 -9.81 34.25
CA ILE A 455 -0.61 -9.73 35.24
C ILE A 455 -0.23 -10.52 36.50
N GLY A 456 0.22 -11.77 36.33
CA GLY A 456 0.63 -12.58 37.47
C GLY A 456 1.80 -11.99 38.27
N GLY A 457 2.86 -11.57 37.59
CA GLY A 457 4.05 -11.00 38.25
C GLY A 457 3.76 -9.71 39.01
N PHE A 458 3.00 -8.78 38.41
CA PHE A 458 2.67 -7.49 39.01
C PHE A 458 1.68 -7.63 40.17
N PHE A 459 0.67 -8.50 40.07
CA PHE A 459 -0.20 -8.82 41.22
C PHE A 459 0.57 -9.52 42.33
N GLY A 460 1.53 -10.40 42.00
CA GLY A 460 2.43 -11.02 42.97
C GLY A 460 3.23 -9.98 43.78
N ILE A 461 3.77 -8.96 43.12
CA ILE A 461 4.51 -7.87 43.79
C ILE A 461 3.61 -7.08 44.75
N ILE A 462 2.40 -6.70 44.31
CA ILE A 462 1.46 -5.95 45.14
C ILE A 462 0.99 -6.79 46.34
N THR A 463 0.63 -8.05 46.11
CA THR A 463 0.16 -8.94 47.17
C THR A 463 1.26 -9.25 48.18
N ALA A 464 2.51 -9.45 47.74
CA ALA A 464 3.65 -9.66 48.62
C ALA A 464 3.93 -8.42 49.51
N GLY A 465 3.90 -7.22 48.93
CA GLY A 465 4.11 -6.00 49.69
C GLY A 465 2.98 -5.71 50.69
N LEU A 466 1.73 -5.98 50.33
CA LEU A 466 0.60 -5.93 51.26
C LEU A 466 0.70 -7.02 52.35
N ALA A 467 1.09 -8.25 52.01
CA ALA A 467 1.27 -9.34 52.98
C ALA A 467 2.28 -9.00 54.07
N ALA A 468 3.36 -8.29 53.70
CA ALA A 468 4.43 -7.93 54.62
C ALA A 468 3.99 -6.88 55.67
N GLY A 469 3.08 -5.97 55.33
CA GLY A 469 2.69 -4.85 56.20
C GLY A 469 1.30 -4.94 56.80
N LEU A 470 0.31 -5.38 56.01
CA LEU A 470 -1.12 -5.24 56.33
C LEU A 470 -1.53 -5.82 57.70
N PRO A 471 -1.09 -7.02 58.12
CA PRO A 471 -1.48 -7.56 59.42
C PRO A 471 -1.00 -6.69 60.58
N SER A 472 0.25 -6.21 60.52
CA SER A 472 0.82 -5.38 61.59
C SER A 472 0.15 -4.01 61.67
N THR A 473 -0.12 -3.38 60.51
CA THR A 473 -0.76 -2.06 60.44
C THR A 473 -2.21 -2.14 60.90
N LEU A 474 -2.96 -3.13 60.43
CA LEU A 474 -4.36 -3.34 60.82
C LEU A 474 -4.48 -3.69 62.32
N PHE A 475 -3.58 -4.51 62.86
CA PHE A 475 -3.54 -4.80 64.30
C PHE A 475 -3.31 -3.54 65.14
N ASN A 476 -2.33 -2.72 64.76
CA ASN A 476 -2.01 -1.48 65.49
C ASN A 476 -3.17 -0.48 65.44
N GLU A 477 -3.79 -0.28 64.28
CA GLU A 477 -4.92 0.64 64.13
C GLU A 477 -6.18 0.17 64.88
N LEU A 478 -6.48 -1.13 64.85
CA LEU A 478 -7.61 -1.70 65.60
C LEU A 478 -7.41 -1.59 67.11
N THR A 479 -6.20 -1.88 67.61
CA THR A 479 -5.89 -1.76 69.03
C THR A 479 -5.89 -0.31 69.50
N GLN A 480 -5.37 0.63 68.69
CA GLN A 480 -5.48 2.07 68.96
C GLN A 480 -6.92 2.57 68.99
N ALA A 481 -7.79 2.01 68.14
CA ALA A 481 -9.22 2.34 68.13
C ALA A 481 -9.99 1.74 69.33
N GLY A 482 -9.36 0.89 70.14
CA GLY A 482 -9.95 0.29 71.34
C GLY A 482 -10.51 -1.13 71.15
N VAL A 483 -10.19 -1.81 70.04
CA VAL A 483 -10.59 -3.21 69.79
C VAL A 483 -9.76 -4.16 70.67
N PRO A 484 -10.36 -5.14 71.36
CA PRO A 484 -9.63 -6.13 72.15
C PRO A 484 -8.56 -6.85 71.34
N THR A 485 -7.38 -7.06 71.92
CA THR A 485 -6.21 -7.63 71.23
C THR A 485 -6.49 -8.97 70.55
N ALA A 486 -7.25 -9.86 71.18
CA ALA A 486 -7.64 -11.15 70.59
C ALA A 486 -8.50 -11.00 69.32
N VAL A 487 -9.41 -10.03 69.30
CA VAL A 487 -10.28 -9.73 68.15
C VAL A 487 -9.49 -9.00 67.06
N ALA A 488 -8.63 -8.05 67.45
CA ALA A 488 -7.74 -7.34 66.54
C ALA A 488 -6.77 -8.30 65.84
N GLN A 489 -6.20 -9.27 66.56
CA GLN A 489 -5.29 -10.26 66.00
C GLN A 489 -6.00 -11.15 64.97
N ASN A 490 -7.17 -11.71 65.30
CA ASN A 490 -7.95 -12.51 64.35
C ASN A 490 -8.39 -11.70 63.11
N SER A 491 -8.78 -10.44 63.30
CA SER A 491 -9.22 -9.55 62.20
C SER A 491 -8.04 -9.06 61.33
N SER A 492 -6.82 -9.07 61.87
CA SER A 492 -5.62 -8.61 61.18
C SER A 492 -5.09 -9.57 60.10
N HIS A 493 -5.48 -10.86 60.15
CA HIS A 493 -5.08 -11.88 59.16
C HIS A 493 -5.92 -11.84 57.88
N LEU A 494 -6.31 -10.65 57.44
CA LEU A 494 -7.04 -10.47 56.20
C LEU A 494 -6.15 -10.84 55.00
N PRO A 495 -6.58 -11.72 54.08
CA PRO A 495 -5.80 -12.03 52.89
C PRO A 495 -5.51 -10.75 52.09
N PRO A 496 -4.24 -10.48 51.75
CA PRO A 496 -3.83 -9.24 51.06
C PRO A 496 -4.60 -8.98 49.76
N LEU A 497 -4.88 -10.05 49.03
CA LEU A 497 -5.63 -9.99 47.78
C LEU A 497 -7.12 -9.68 48.02
N ALA A 498 -7.73 -10.25 49.07
CA ALA A 498 -9.10 -9.91 49.48
C ALA A 498 -9.20 -8.46 49.98
N ALA A 499 -8.18 -7.97 50.68
CA ALA A 499 -8.06 -6.58 51.10
C ALA A 499 -7.98 -5.62 49.90
N LEU A 500 -7.14 -5.94 48.92
CA LEU A 500 -7.03 -5.18 47.68
C LEU A 500 -8.37 -5.11 46.93
N PHE A 501 -9.09 -6.22 46.82
CA PHE A 501 -10.38 -6.26 46.16
C PHE A 501 -11.49 -5.60 46.96
N ALA A 502 -11.49 -5.72 48.28
CA ALA A 502 -12.42 -4.99 49.14
C ALA A 502 -12.30 -3.47 48.93
N VAL A 503 -11.08 -2.93 48.90
CA VAL A 503 -10.84 -1.51 48.56
C VAL A 503 -11.35 -1.17 47.16
N PHE A 504 -11.03 -1.99 46.16
CA PHE A 504 -11.46 -1.78 44.78
C PHE A 504 -12.99 -1.79 44.60
N LEU A 505 -13.72 -2.58 45.41
CA LEU A 505 -15.18 -2.61 45.42
C LEU A 505 -15.83 -1.52 46.30
N GLY A 506 -15.03 -0.75 47.05
CA GLY A 506 -15.53 0.18 48.06
C GLY A 506 -16.16 -0.51 49.27
N TYR A 507 -15.79 -1.77 49.53
CA TYR A 507 -16.25 -2.55 50.66
C TYR A 507 -15.31 -2.35 51.86
N ASN A 508 -15.86 -1.90 53.00
CA ASN A 508 -15.11 -1.85 54.26
C ASN A 508 -15.23 -3.19 55.00
N PRO A 509 -14.15 -3.99 55.09
CA PRO A 509 -14.21 -5.30 55.71
C PRO A 509 -14.39 -5.27 57.22
N MET A 510 -14.20 -4.12 57.87
CA MET A 510 -14.41 -3.99 59.32
C MET A 510 -15.88 -4.23 59.72
N VAL A 511 -16.82 -3.98 58.80
CA VAL A 511 -18.26 -4.20 59.00
C VAL A 511 -18.57 -5.67 59.29
N SER A 512 -17.83 -6.60 58.70
CA SER A 512 -18.07 -8.05 58.82
C SER A 512 -17.03 -8.77 59.68
N LEU A 513 -15.81 -8.23 59.80
CA LEU A 513 -14.74 -8.83 60.60
C LEU A 513 -14.89 -8.53 62.10
N LEU A 514 -15.47 -7.40 62.48
CA LEU A 514 -15.64 -7.03 63.89
C LEU A 514 -16.98 -7.54 64.45
N PRO A 515 -16.99 -8.28 65.58
CA PRO A 515 -18.22 -8.74 66.20
C PRO A 515 -19.13 -7.55 66.60
N PRO A 516 -20.46 -7.67 66.45
CA PRO A 516 -21.40 -6.61 66.84
C PRO A 516 -21.25 -6.18 68.30
N SER A 517 -20.92 -7.12 69.19
CA SER A 517 -20.66 -6.85 70.61
C SER A 517 -19.45 -5.94 70.86
N VAL A 518 -18.40 -6.08 70.04
CA VAL A 518 -17.20 -5.23 70.11
C VAL A 518 -17.52 -3.85 69.54
N LEU A 519 -18.20 -3.78 68.39
CA LEU A 519 -18.60 -2.52 67.79
C LEU A 519 -19.45 -1.68 68.74
N GLN A 520 -20.42 -2.30 69.42
CA GLN A 520 -21.28 -1.61 70.39
C GLN A 520 -20.55 -1.13 71.64
N ALA A 521 -19.44 -1.77 72.02
CA ALA A 521 -18.61 -1.38 73.16
C ALA A 521 -17.63 -0.23 72.86
N LEU A 522 -17.34 0.04 71.59
CA LEU A 522 -16.44 1.13 71.18
C LEU A 522 -17.08 2.52 71.34
N PRO A 523 -16.27 3.57 71.65
CA PRO A 523 -16.72 4.95 71.59
C PRO A 523 -17.34 5.31 70.22
N PRO A 524 -18.41 6.14 70.16
CA PRO A 524 -19.09 6.45 68.91
C PRO A 524 -18.16 6.99 67.82
N MET A 525 -17.24 7.89 68.18
CA MET A 525 -16.26 8.47 67.27
C MET A 525 -15.32 7.43 66.65
N ASN A 526 -14.84 6.47 67.44
CA ASN A 526 -13.94 5.41 66.96
C ASN A 526 -14.70 4.40 66.10
N ARG A 527 -15.96 4.10 66.46
CA ARG A 527 -16.86 3.25 65.68
C ARG A 527 -17.14 3.86 64.31
N ASP A 528 -17.49 5.15 64.26
CA ASP A 528 -17.78 5.87 63.02
C ASP A 528 -16.52 6.01 62.15
N HIS A 529 -15.35 6.18 62.78
CA HIS A 529 -14.07 6.16 62.08
C HIS A 529 -13.80 4.79 61.44
N LEU A 530 -13.84 3.69 62.20
CA LEU A 530 -13.55 2.33 61.72
C LEU A 530 -14.53 1.85 60.65
N LEU A 531 -15.82 2.21 60.76
CA LEU A 531 -16.85 1.85 59.79
C LEU A 531 -16.93 2.82 58.60
N GLY A 532 -16.25 3.97 58.68
CA GLY A 532 -16.22 4.97 57.62
C GLY A 532 -15.63 4.43 56.32
N SER A 533 -16.11 4.93 55.19
CA SER A 533 -15.67 4.52 53.85
C SER A 533 -14.22 4.90 53.51
N MET A 534 -13.60 5.77 54.32
CA MET A 534 -12.25 6.30 54.12
C MET A 534 -11.20 5.60 54.98
N PHE A 535 -11.59 4.91 56.04
CA PHE A 535 -10.65 4.25 56.95
C PHE A 535 -9.81 3.20 56.22
N PHE A 536 -10.46 2.28 55.52
CA PHE A 536 -9.76 1.16 54.88
C PHE A 536 -8.89 1.58 53.68
N PRO A 537 -9.33 2.49 52.78
CA PRO A 537 -8.43 3.07 51.76
C PRO A 537 -7.22 3.80 52.35
N ASN A 538 -7.39 4.57 53.44
CA ASN A 538 -6.28 5.27 54.10
C ASN A 538 -5.28 4.29 54.74
N LEU A 539 -5.77 3.20 55.32
CA LEU A 539 -4.94 2.15 55.91
C LEU A 539 -4.04 1.47 54.86
N ILE A 540 -4.60 1.14 53.70
CA ILE A 540 -3.90 0.38 52.65
C ILE A 540 -3.02 1.27 51.77
N SER A 541 -3.38 2.54 51.61
CA SER A 541 -2.73 3.46 50.68
C SER A 541 -1.19 3.51 50.80
N PRO A 542 -0.57 3.63 51.99
CA PRO A 542 0.89 3.65 52.11
C PRO A 542 1.55 2.33 51.67
N LEU A 543 0.98 1.19 52.09
CA LEU A 543 1.48 -0.15 51.76
C LEU A 543 1.35 -0.44 50.26
N PHE A 544 0.20 -0.07 49.69
CA PHE A 544 -0.06 -0.21 48.26
C PHE A 544 0.86 0.68 47.43
N THR A 545 1.07 1.94 47.84
CA THR A 545 1.95 2.88 47.13
C THR A 545 3.40 2.42 47.14
N ALA A 546 3.90 1.90 48.27
CA ALA A 546 5.24 1.32 48.34
C ALA A 546 5.39 0.13 47.37
N SER A 547 4.40 -0.76 47.34
CA SER A 547 4.39 -1.93 46.45
C SER A 547 4.24 -1.53 44.97
N LEU A 548 3.43 -0.50 44.70
CA LEU A 548 3.24 0.06 43.36
C LEU A 548 4.52 0.71 42.84
N SER A 549 5.30 1.36 43.70
CA SER A 549 6.62 1.88 43.33
C SER A 549 7.59 0.77 42.94
N SER A 550 7.60 -0.37 43.66
CA SER A 550 8.37 -1.55 43.26
C SER A 550 7.96 -2.08 41.89
N ALA A 551 6.65 -2.12 41.61
CA ALA A 551 6.11 -2.45 40.30
C ALA A 551 6.59 -1.46 39.22
N PHE A 552 6.54 -0.15 39.47
CA PHE A 552 7.03 0.86 38.52
C PHE A 552 8.55 0.76 38.26
N TYR A 553 9.36 0.41 39.27
CA TYR A 553 10.80 0.17 39.05
C TYR A 553 11.05 -1.05 38.16
N LEU A 554 10.32 -2.15 38.37
CA LEU A 554 10.41 -3.32 37.50
C LEU A 554 9.96 -2.98 36.07
N ALA A 555 8.85 -2.25 35.92
CA ALA A 555 8.35 -1.76 34.64
C ALA A 555 9.38 -0.88 33.90
N ALA A 556 10.04 0.03 34.62
CA ALA A 556 11.10 0.87 34.08
C ALA A 556 12.31 0.02 33.63
N ALA A 557 12.73 -0.97 34.41
CA ALA A 557 13.80 -1.89 34.04
C ALA A 557 13.46 -2.71 32.79
N LEU A 558 12.22 -3.22 32.69
CA LEU A 558 11.74 -3.94 31.50
C LEU A 558 11.67 -3.04 30.27
N CYS A 559 11.22 -1.79 30.40
CA CYS A 559 11.24 -0.81 29.33
C CYS A 559 12.66 -0.47 28.88
N PHE A 560 13.62 -0.38 29.81
CA PHE A 560 15.03 -0.18 29.49
C PHE A 560 15.61 -1.37 28.70
N LEU A 561 15.32 -2.61 29.13
CA LEU A 561 15.71 -3.82 28.39
C LEU A 561 15.02 -3.89 27.02
N ALA A 562 13.77 -3.48 26.91
CA ALA A 562 13.06 -3.36 25.63
C ALA A 562 13.73 -2.32 24.73
N ALA A 563 14.14 -1.17 25.26
CA ALA A 563 14.89 -0.16 24.51
C ALA A 563 16.22 -0.72 23.99
N ILE A 564 16.96 -1.48 24.81
CA ILE A 564 18.18 -2.17 24.39
C ILE A 564 17.88 -3.19 23.27
N ALA A 565 16.85 -4.03 23.44
CA ALA A 565 16.44 -4.99 22.43
C ALA A 565 16.05 -4.30 21.10
N SER A 566 15.30 -3.19 21.18
CA SER A 566 14.94 -2.37 20.02
C SER A 566 16.16 -1.72 19.36
N LEU A 567 17.18 -1.31 20.12
CA LEU A 567 18.46 -0.84 19.55
C LEU A 567 19.19 -1.95 18.81
N LEU A 568 19.08 -3.20 19.25
CA LEU A 568 19.66 -4.36 18.57
C LEU A 568 18.95 -4.71 17.26
N CYS A 569 17.76 -4.15 17.00
CA CYS A 569 17.08 -4.15 15.69
C CYS A 569 17.73 -3.19 14.68
N ARG A 570 18.77 -2.44 15.06
CA ARG A 570 19.56 -1.63 14.13
C ARG A 570 20.08 -2.52 13.00
N GLU A 571 19.74 -2.15 11.78
CA GLU A 571 20.45 -2.64 10.60
C GLU A 571 21.93 -2.28 10.76
N ARG A 572 22.78 -3.29 10.99
CA ARG A 572 24.04 -3.29 10.25
C ARG A 572 23.62 -3.45 8.81
N SER A 573 24.05 -2.52 7.95
CA SER A 573 23.63 -2.47 6.56
C SER A 573 23.60 -3.88 5.99
N ILE A 574 22.44 -4.28 5.47
CA ILE A 574 22.29 -5.56 4.76
C ILE A 574 23.14 -5.54 3.46
N HIS A 575 23.73 -4.38 3.13
CA HIS A 575 24.78 -4.25 2.13
C HIS A 575 26.15 -4.85 2.51
N GLU A 576 26.43 -5.13 3.80
CA GLU A 576 27.72 -5.69 4.23
C GLU A 576 27.72 -7.23 4.44
N ARG A 577 26.55 -7.89 4.46
CA ARG A 577 26.48 -9.36 4.60
C ARG A 577 26.15 -10.12 3.32
N GLY A 578 25.47 -9.50 2.36
CA GLY A 578 25.29 -10.07 1.02
C GLY A 578 26.60 -10.23 0.23
N VAL A 579 27.70 -9.63 0.71
CA VAL A 579 29.05 -9.74 0.13
C VAL A 579 29.92 -10.79 0.84
N HIS A 580 29.56 -11.21 2.06
CA HIS A 580 30.37 -12.15 2.87
C HIS A 580 29.76 -13.55 3.07
N GLU A 581 28.45 -13.75 2.87
CA GLU A 581 27.84 -15.09 2.94
C GLU A 581 27.64 -15.75 1.56
N SER A 582 27.58 -14.97 0.47
CA SER A 582 27.59 -15.50 -0.90
C SER A 582 28.98 -15.97 -1.36
N SER A 583 30.04 -15.52 -0.68
CA SER A 583 31.42 -15.97 -0.90
C SER A 583 31.79 -17.22 -0.08
N GLY A 584 31.03 -17.57 0.96
CA GLY A 584 31.32 -18.72 1.83
C GLY A 584 30.60 -20.02 1.47
N SER A 585 29.37 -19.94 0.95
CA SER A 585 28.57 -21.14 0.63
C SER A 585 28.79 -21.69 -0.78
N VAL A 586 29.43 -20.93 -1.68
CA VAL A 586 29.80 -21.41 -3.02
C VAL A 586 31.08 -22.27 -2.97
N GLU A 587 31.93 -22.09 -1.95
CA GLU A 587 33.19 -22.83 -1.83
C GLU A 587 33.06 -24.18 -1.09
N GLN A 588 31.92 -24.43 -0.43
CA GLN A 588 31.63 -25.71 0.26
C GLN A 588 30.75 -26.68 -0.53
N GLU A 589 29.93 -26.21 -1.47
CA GLU A 589 29.18 -27.10 -2.38
C GLU A 589 29.98 -27.55 -3.61
N LEU A 590 31.14 -26.94 -3.89
CA LEU A 590 32.04 -27.37 -4.97
C LEU A 590 32.94 -28.58 -4.62
N HIS A 591 32.95 -29.04 -3.37
CA HIS A 591 33.81 -30.16 -2.93
C HIS A 591 33.10 -31.51 -2.74
N ILE A 592 31.77 -31.60 -2.87
CA ILE A 592 31.01 -32.84 -2.57
C ILE A 592 30.43 -33.55 -3.82
N ALA A 593 30.44 -32.94 -5.01
CA ALA A 593 29.94 -33.58 -6.23
C ALA A 593 31.03 -34.06 -7.23
N ARG A 594 32.11 -34.66 -6.72
CA ARG A 594 32.89 -35.65 -7.49
C ARG A 594 32.64 -37.03 -6.92
N GLY A 595 31.63 -37.72 -7.46
CA GLY A 595 31.47 -39.14 -7.18
C GLY A 595 30.05 -39.65 -7.38
N ASN A 596 29.87 -40.28 -8.55
CA ASN A 596 28.99 -41.41 -8.83
C ASN A 596 27.70 -41.14 -9.62
N SER A 597 27.91 -41.32 -10.93
CA SER A 597 27.04 -41.93 -11.91
C SER A 597 25.93 -42.82 -11.35
N ILE A 598 24.68 -42.52 -11.72
CA ILE A 598 23.62 -43.51 -11.98
C ILE A 598 22.47 -42.93 -12.84
N LEU A 599 22.38 -41.61 -13.08
CA LEU A 599 21.34 -41.01 -13.93
C LEU A 599 21.84 -40.57 -15.32
N GLN A 600 22.61 -41.45 -15.98
CA GLN A 600 23.13 -41.23 -17.34
C GLN A 600 22.31 -41.94 -18.44
N THR A 601 21.09 -42.39 -18.14
CA THR A 601 20.32 -43.25 -19.08
C THR A 601 18.89 -42.77 -19.36
N ALA A 602 18.46 -41.64 -18.78
CA ALA A 602 17.10 -41.10 -19.01
C ALA A 602 17.05 -39.81 -19.86
N LEU A 603 18.21 -39.21 -20.18
CA LEU A 603 18.29 -37.93 -20.91
C LEU A 603 18.74 -38.06 -22.38
N THR A 604 18.76 -39.28 -22.93
CA THR A 604 19.28 -39.53 -24.29
C THR A 604 18.19 -39.60 -25.38
N HIS A 605 16.92 -39.35 -25.07
CA HIS A 605 15.81 -39.56 -26.02
C HIS A 605 14.95 -38.34 -26.38
N LEU A 606 15.32 -37.13 -25.96
CA LEU A 606 14.62 -35.90 -26.39
C LEU A 606 15.55 -34.83 -26.97
N ALA A 607 16.60 -35.28 -27.65
CA ALA A 607 17.40 -34.45 -28.54
C ALA A 607 17.40 -35.13 -29.93
N ILE A 608 16.60 -34.60 -30.86
CA ILE A 608 16.83 -34.60 -32.33
C ILE A 608 15.72 -33.72 -32.98
N VAL A 609 16.16 -32.70 -33.75
CA VAL A 609 15.43 -31.66 -34.51
C VAL A 609 14.93 -30.48 -33.64
N ILE A 610 15.57 -29.30 -33.54
CA ILE A 610 16.09 -28.38 -34.56
C ILE A 610 17.46 -27.79 -34.14
N GLU A 611 18.27 -27.51 -35.16
CA GLU A 611 19.68 -27.15 -35.19
C GLU A 611 20.08 -25.82 -34.51
N ASN A 612 21.30 -25.82 -33.96
CA ASN A 612 22.29 -24.72 -33.89
C ASN A 612 21.76 -23.28 -33.85
N VAL A 613 21.65 -22.73 -32.64
CA VAL A 613 21.76 -21.28 -32.38
C VAL A 613 22.89 -21.11 -31.34
N PRO A 614 23.92 -20.27 -31.58
CA PRO A 614 25.02 -20.10 -30.62
C PRO A 614 24.48 -19.53 -29.30
N ASP A 615 24.96 -20.00 -28.14
CA ASP A 615 24.53 -19.58 -26.79
C ASP A 615 24.61 -18.04 -26.51
N GLU A 616 25.30 -17.26 -27.34
CA GLU A 616 25.33 -15.79 -27.27
C GLU A 616 24.10 -15.09 -27.88
N GLU A 617 23.31 -15.78 -28.73
CA GLU A 617 22.16 -15.19 -29.44
C GLU A 617 20.91 -14.99 -28.56
N ALA A 618 20.80 -15.73 -27.46
CA ALA A 618 19.57 -15.80 -26.66
C ALA A 618 19.50 -14.80 -25.49
N GLN A 619 20.59 -14.12 -25.12
CA GLN A 619 20.64 -13.32 -23.89
C GLN A 619 20.01 -11.92 -24.03
N GLN A 620 19.09 -11.57 -23.12
CA GLN A 620 18.47 -10.23 -23.05
C GLN A 620 19.51 -9.15 -22.79
N ARG A 621 19.38 -7.99 -23.47
CA ARG A 621 20.35 -6.90 -23.43
C ARG A 621 19.76 -5.65 -22.78
N TYR A 622 20.52 -5.06 -21.86
CA TYR A 622 20.11 -3.88 -21.10
C TYR A 622 21.16 -2.78 -21.15
N MET A 623 20.71 -1.53 -21.02
CA MET A 623 21.60 -0.38 -20.86
C MET A 623 22.15 -0.32 -19.43
N HIS A 624 23.47 -0.37 -19.30
CA HIS A 624 24.21 -0.23 -18.05
C HIS A 624 24.85 1.15 -17.98
N VAL A 625 24.78 1.77 -16.81
CA VAL A 625 25.33 3.11 -16.57
C VAL A 625 26.00 3.15 -15.20
N CYS A 626 27.24 3.65 -15.15
CA CYS A 626 27.96 3.91 -13.90
C CYS A 626 28.84 5.16 -14.01
N ILE A 627 29.33 5.66 -12.87
CA ILE A 627 30.27 6.78 -12.81
C ILE A 627 31.67 6.23 -12.51
N VAL A 628 32.68 6.71 -13.24
CA VAL A 628 34.09 6.33 -13.10
C VAL A 628 34.97 7.56 -12.92
N LYS A 629 36.15 7.38 -12.31
CA LYS A 629 37.15 8.45 -12.20
C LYS A 629 37.89 8.65 -13.51
N GLN A 630 38.01 9.89 -13.98
CA GLN A 630 38.57 10.22 -15.30
C GLN A 630 40.05 9.81 -15.47
N LYS A 631 40.87 9.88 -14.42
CA LYS A 631 42.33 9.61 -14.52
C LYS A 631 42.68 8.13 -14.70
N ASP A 632 41.92 7.25 -14.05
CA ASP A 632 42.28 5.82 -13.98
C ASP A 632 41.17 4.91 -14.56
N GLN A 633 40.03 5.48 -14.96
CA GLN A 633 38.80 4.77 -15.36
C GLN A 633 38.35 3.70 -14.36
N ILE A 634 38.80 3.83 -13.10
CA ILE A 634 38.46 2.94 -12.00
C ILE A 634 37.02 3.20 -11.60
N PHE A 635 36.28 2.10 -11.45
CA PHE A 635 34.90 2.09 -10.99
C PHE A 635 34.77 2.76 -9.61
N LEU A 636 33.85 3.72 -9.49
CA LEU A 636 33.43 4.21 -8.18
C LEU A 636 32.39 3.24 -7.61
N PRO A 637 32.61 2.69 -6.41
CA PRO A 637 31.60 1.86 -5.75
C PRO A 637 30.26 2.58 -5.69
N LYS A 638 29.15 1.85 -5.90
CA LYS A 638 27.79 2.41 -5.87
C LYS A 638 27.45 3.12 -4.56
N MET A 639 28.15 2.86 -3.46
CA MET A 639 27.94 3.49 -2.15
C MET A 639 28.81 4.73 -1.89
N THR A 640 29.52 5.22 -2.90
CA THR A 640 30.46 6.36 -2.76
C THR A 640 29.86 7.64 -3.34
N SER A 641 29.93 8.73 -2.57
CA SER A 641 29.56 10.07 -3.03
C SER A 641 30.60 10.64 -4.00
N LEU A 642 30.16 11.55 -4.87
CA LEU A 642 31.05 12.35 -5.71
C LEU A 642 31.60 13.54 -4.93
N GLU A 643 32.84 13.94 -5.22
CA GLU A 643 33.47 15.12 -4.64
C GLU A 643 33.08 16.39 -5.41
N THR A 644 32.79 17.48 -4.69
CA THR A 644 32.47 18.80 -5.27
C THR A 644 33.61 19.34 -6.14
N GLY A 645 33.28 19.95 -7.28
CA GLY A 645 34.23 20.60 -8.19
C GLY A 645 35.18 19.68 -8.95
N LYS A 646 34.98 18.35 -8.91
CA LYS A 646 35.73 17.35 -9.67
C LYS A 646 35.03 16.94 -10.96
N THR A 647 35.82 16.46 -11.91
CA THR A 647 35.34 15.85 -13.15
C THR A 647 35.37 14.33 -13.02
N TYR A 648 34.26 13.69 -13.41
CA TYR A 648 34.09 12.25 -13.49
C TYR A 648 33.65 11.88 -14.91
N ASP A 649 33.71 10.61 -15.28
CA ASP A 649 33.12 10.14 -16.54
C ASP A 649 31.90 9.26 -16.24
N LEU A 650 30.79 9.51 -16.92
CA LEU A 650 29.68 8.58 -17.03
C LEU A 650 30.06 7.51 -18.05
N ARG A 651 30.09 6.26 -17.64
CA ARG A 651 30.35 5.11 -18.50
C ARG A 651 29.04 4.41 -18.85
N LEU A 652 28.83 4.13 -20.14
CA LEU A 652 27.65 3.43 -20.63
C LEU A 652 28.01 2.29 -21.58
N ASP A 653 27.22 1.21 -21.50
CA ASP A 653 27.21 0.11 -22.48
C ASP A 653 25.86 -0.60 -22.51
N ILE A 654 25.63 -1.38 -23.57
CA ILE A 654 24.51 -2.28 -23.71
C ILE A 654 25.06 -3.69 -23.84
N SER A 655 24.76 -4.53 -22.86
CA SER A 655 25.29 -5.89 -22.73
C SER A 655 24.32 -6.82 -21.97
N PRO A 656 24.50 -8.15 -22.03
CA PRO A 656 23.72 -9.11 -21.25
C PRO A 656 23.79 -8.88 -19.72
N PHE A 657 22.75 -9.29 -18.99
CA PHE A 657 22.67 -9.12 -17.54
C PHE A 657 23.71 -10.00 -16.81
N LEU A 658 24.64 -9.36 -16.10
CA LEU A 658 25.59 -10.02 -15.19
C LEU A 658 25.37 -9.43 -13.79
N ASP A 659 25.06 -10.28 -12.80
CA ASP A 659 24.80 -9.89 -11.39
C ASP A 659 25.96 -9.09 -10.77
N GLU A 660 27.16 -9.18 -11.36
CA GLU A 660 28.34 -8.41 -11.00
C GLU A 660 28.71 -7.42 -12.12
N SER A 661 28.25 -6.17 -12.02
CA SER A 661 28.91 -5.04 -12.72
C SER A 661 30.24 -4.67 -12.05
N VAL A 662 31.06 -5.68 -11.72
CA VAL A 662 32.51 -5.55 -11.62
C VAL A 662 33.07 -6.07 -12.94
N LEU A 663 33.26 -5.14 -13.87
CA LEU A 663 34.28 -5.16 -14.94
C LEU A 663 34.96 -6.52 -15.20
N GLN A 664 34.40 -7.34 -16.10
CA GLN A 664 35.28 -8.04 -17.05
C GLN A 664 35.58 -7.09 -18.20
N THR A 665 36.87 -6.93 -18.49
CA THR A 665 37.33 -6.35 -19.75
C THR A 665 36.73 -7.18 -20.86
N VAL A 666 35.88 -6.60 -21.70
CA VAL A 666 35.40 -7.30 -22.91
C VAL A 666 36.64 -7.61 -23.75
N SER A 667 37.07 -8.86 -23.77
CA SER A 667 38.34 -9.29 -24.38
C SER A 667 38.31 -9.25 -25.90
N HIS A 668 37.12 -9.40 -26.49
CA HIS A 668 36.89 -9.32 -27.93
C HIS A 668 35.58 -8.59 -28.25
N LEU A 669 35.65 -7.58 -29.12
CA LEU A 669 34.48 -6.89 -29.63
C LEU A 669 33.97 -7.61 -30.88
N PRO A 670 32.65 -7.71 -31.11
CA PRO A 670 32.12 -8.38 -32.28
C PRO A 670 32.70 -7.77 -33.56
N SER A 671 33.20 -8.61 -34.48
CA SER A 671 33.73 -8.16 -35.77
C SER A 671 32.63 -7.63 -36.70
N THR A 672 31.37 -8.01 -36.45
CA THR A 672 30.20 -7.67 -37.25
C THR A 672 29.97 -6.15 -37.35
N THR A 673 29.72 -5.67 -38.56
CA THR A 673 29.37 -4.27 -38.87
C THR A 673 27.87 -4.06 -39.09
N HIS A 674 27.06 -5.11 -38.92
CA HIS A 674 25.61 -5.09 -39.08
C HIS A 674 24.92 -4.97 -37.71
N GLY A 675 24.06 -3.97 -37.56
CA GLY A 675 23.45 -3.64 -36.28
C GLY A 675 22.70 -2.30 -36.33
N TYR A 676 22.56 -1.69 -35.16
CA TYR A 676 21.76 -0.49 -34.94
C TYR A 676 22.64 0.65 -34.45
N TRP A 677 22.59 1.79 -35.14
CA TRP A 677 23.17 3.04 -34.64
C TRP A 677 22.20 3.67 -33.63
N LEU A 678 22.68 3.81 -32.40
CA LEU A 678 21.96 4.44 -31.30
C LEU A 678 22.56 5.82 -31.00
N GLU A 679 21.72 6.73 -30.50
CA GLU A 679 22.15 8.04 -30.01
C GLU A 679 21.88 8.12 -28.52
N VAL A 680 22.89 8.44 -27.73
CA VAL A 680 22.76 8.71 -26.30
C VAL A 680 22.81 10.22 -26.09
N ILE A 681 21.82 10.76 -25.37
CA ILE A 681 21.81 12.15 -24.93
C ILE A 681 21.80 12.14 -23.40
N VAL A 682 22.77 12.83 -22.79
CA VAL A 682 22.92 12.94 -21.34
C VAL A 682 22.53 14.35 -20.90
N ILE A 683 21.72 14.45 -19.85
CA ILE A 683 21.01 15.68 -19.49
C ILE A 683 21.01 15.87 -17.98
N SER A 684 21.49 17.02 -17.51
CA SER A 684 21.47 17.39 -16.10
C SER A 684 21.51 18.90 -15.94
N ASP A 685 20.82 19.42 -14.92
CA ASP A 685 21.06 20.78 -14.40
C ASP A 685 21.99 20.76 -13.18
N ASP A 686 22.26 19.55 -12.65
CA ASP A 686 22.97 19.38 -11.40
C ASP A 686 24.48 19.23 -11.58
N VAL A 687 24.89 18.79 -12.76
CA VAL A 687 26.28 18.63 -13.15
C VAL A 687 26.49 19.28 -14.52
N GLY A 688 27.68 19.87 -14.71
CA GLY A 688 28.07 20.44 -15.99
C GLY A 688 28.28 19.33 -17.01
N ILE A 689 27.39 19.24 -17.99
CA ILE A 689 27.44 18.29 -19.10
C ILE A 689 27.04 19.04 -20.37
N PRO A 690 27.84 18.99 -21.45
CA PRO A 690 27.44 19.59 -22.71
C PRO A 690 26.34 18.74 -23.38
N LEU A 691 25.27 19.38 -23.83
CA LEU A 691 24.15 18.70 -24.47
C LEU A 691 24.52 18.30 -25.91
N HIS A 692 24.94 17.06 -26.09
CA HIS A 692 25.33 16.51 -27.40
C HIS A 692 24.78 15.10 -27.63
N ARG A 693 24.81 14.68 -28.90
CA ARG A 693 24.55 13.30 -29.30
C ARG A 693 25.83 12.50 -29.23
N HIS A 694 25.79 11.44 -28.43
CA HIS A 694 26.86 10.48 -28.35
C HIS A 694 26.46 9.22 -29.14
N PRO A 695 27.14 8.93 -30.27
CA PRO A 695 26.81 7.75 -31.05
C PRO A 695 27.30 6.49 -30.34
N LEU A 696 26.46 5.46 -30.33
CA LEU A 696 26.74 4.13 -29.80
C LEU A 696 26.26 3.11 -30.83
N PHE A 697 27.09 2.13 -31.19
CA PHE A 697 26.68 1.08 -32.10
C PHE A 697 26.32 -0.18 -31.34
N LEU A 698 25.15 -0.74 -31.63
CA LEU A 698 24.68 -2.00 -31.07
C LEU A 698 24.66 -3.05 -32.18
N PRO A 699 25.65 -3.96 -32.24
CA PRO A 699 25.64 -5.04 -33.22
C PRO A 699 24.44 -5.96 -33.01
N LYS A 700 24.01 -6.69 -34.05
CA LYS A 700 22.93 -7.68 -33.89
C LYS A 700 23.26 -8.69 -32.80
N LEU A 701 24.54 -9.08 -32.69
CA LEU A 701 25.06 -10.04 -31.72
C LEU A 701 26.19 -9.40 -30.90
N GLY A 702 26.19 -9.67 -29.59
CA GLY A 702 27.21 -9.18 -28.66
C GLY A 702 26.97 -7.77 -28.10
N PRO A 703 27.94 -7.24 -27.33
CA PRO A 703 27.83 -5.96 -26.63
C PRO A 703 27.98 -4.76 -27.56
N SER A 704 27.44 -3.62 -27.15
CA SER A 704 27.61 -2.35 -27.86
C SER A 704 29.07 -1.89 -27.86
N TRP A 705 29.43 -1.06 -28.84
CA TRP A 705 30.73 -0.40 -28.92
C TRP A 705 30.64 0.96 -29.59
N VAL A 706 31.70 1.76 -29.43
CA VAL A 706 31.84 3.11 -29.97
C VAL A 706 33.00 3.15 -30.97
N CYS A 707 32.84 3.89 -32.06
CA CYS A 707 33.90 4.14 -33.03
C CYS A 707 33.81 5.57 -33.59
N ASN A 708 34.80 5.95 -34.40
CA ASN A 708 34.84 7.27 -35.05
C ASN A 708 34.15 7.31 -36.42
N CYS A 709 33.48 6.23 -36.85
CA CYS A 709 32.71 6.24 -38.10
C CYS A 709 31.50 7.18 -37.99
N SER A 710 31.07 7.73 -39.12
CA SER A 710 29.88 8.57 -39.16
C SER A 710 28.62 7.73 -38.86
N PRO A 711 27.76 8.15 -37.91
CA PRO A 711 26.53 7.44 -37.60
C PRO A 711 25.64 7.29 -38.84
N GLY A 712 25.03 6.11 -39.01
CA GLY A 712 24.15 5.82 -40.14
C GLY A 712 24.85 5.43 -41.45
N LYS A 713 26.19 5.39 -41.48
CA LYS A 713 26.98 4.82 -42.59
C LYS A 713 27.53 3.46 -42.23
N GLU A 714 27.99 2.72 -43.25
CA GLU A 714 28.73 1.48 -43.05
C GLU A 714 30.03 1.73 -42.27
N HIS A 715 30.44 0.74 -41.47
CA HIS A 715 31.66 0.83 -40.70
C HIS A 715 32.88 0.52 -41.57
N HIS A 716 33.81 1.48 -41.62
CA HIS A 716 35.14 1.31 -42.22
C HIS A 716 36.25 1.17 -41.17
N CYS A 717 35.91 1.14 -39.88
CA CYS A 717 36.86 1.02 -38.78
C CYS A 717 37.31 -0.43 -38.56
N ARG A 718 38.57 -0.58 -38.16
CA ARG A 718 39.15 -1.86 -37.75
C ARG A 718 38.74 -2.21 -36.31
N GLU A 719 38.81 -3.49 -35.92
CA GLU A 719 38.37 -3.96 -34.60
C GLU A 719 39.12 -3.26 -33.45
N ASN A 720 40.41 -2.97 -33.63
CA ASN A 720 41.25 -2.24 -32.67
C ASN A 720 40.91 -0.74 -32.52
N GLU A 721 40.12 -0.16 -33.43
CA GLU A 721 39.64 1.22 -33.35
C GLU A 721 38.30 1.33 -32.61
N ARG A 722 37.70 0.18 -32.23
CA ARG A 722 36.43 0.11 -31.51
C ARG A 722 36.69 0.15 -30.00
N ARG A 723 35.90 0.95 -29.29
CA ARG A 723 35.93 1.06 -27.83
C ARG A 723 34.69 0.40 -27.24
N PRO A 724 34.82 -0.40 -26.17
CA PRO A 724 33.70 -1.16 -25.61
C PRO A 724 32.67 -0.27 -24.87
N TYR A 725 33.08 0.91 -24.41
CA TYR A 725 32.26 1.76 -23.57
C TYR A 725 32.17 3.18 -24.12
N LEU A 726 31.00 3.79 -23.96
CA LEU A 726 30.82 5.22 -24.15
C LEU A 726 31.17 5.94 -22.84
N PHE A 727 32.06 6.92 -22.91
CA PHE A 727 32.39 7.80 -21.78
C PHE A 727 31.88 9.21 -22.06
N VAL A 728 31.11 9.76 -21.12
CA VAL A 728 30.61 11.14 -21.17
C VAL A 728 31.13 11.89 -19.94
N PRO A 729 31.97 12.91 -20.10
CA PRO A 729 32.51 13.65 -18.96
C PRO A 729 31.42 14.46 -18.26
N ILE A 730 31.40 14.41 -16.94
CA ILE A 730 30.48 15.14 -16.06
C ILE A 730 31.27 15.97 -15.06
N GLN A 731 30.91 17.24 -14.91
CA GLN A 731 31.55 18.15 -13.96
C GLN A 731 30.63 18.39 -12.75
N THR A 732 31.10 18.04 -11.56
CA THR A 732 30.34 18.25 -10.32
C THR A 732 30.30 19.73 -9.92
N PRO A 733 29.21 20.18 -9.26
CA PRO A 733 29.06 21.54 -8.75
C PRO A 733 30.01 21.78 -7.56
N ALA A 734 30.23 23.07 -7.25
CA ALA A 734 31.05 23.47 -6.11
C ALA A 734 30.37 23.26 -4.74
N GLN A 735 29.04 23.07 -4.71
CA GLN A 735 28.27 22.90 -3.47
C GLN A 735 27.71 21.48 -3.34
N PRO A 736 27.70 20.90 -2.12
CA PRO A 736 27.07 19.61 -1.86
C PRO A 736 25.57 19.60 -2.19
N ARG A 737 25.13 18.63 -2.99
CA ARG A 737 23.71 18.40 -3.33
C ARG A 737 23.49 16.99 -3.86
N ILE A 738 22.24 16.60 -4.05
CA ILE A 738 21.91 15.41 -4.83
C ILE A 738 21.88 15.84 -6.29
N ALA A 739 22.71 15.21 -7.12
CA ALA A 739 22.70 15.43 -8.55
C ALA A 739 21.88 14.37 -9.28
N ARG A 740 21.06 14.82 -10.23
CA ARG A 740 20.25 13.97 -11.09
C ARG A 740 20.74 14.07 -12.53
N VAL A 741 21.18 12.94 -13.09
CA VAL A 741 21.66 12.82 -14.46
C VAL A 741 20.72 11.89 -15.20
N ARG A 742 20.13 12.38 -16.29
CA ARG A 742 19.25 11.61 -17.15
C ARG A 742 20.00 11.15 -18.38
N ILE A 743 19.87 9.87 -18.69
CA ILE A 743 20.42 9.22 -19.87
C ILE A 743 19.24 8.84 -20.75
N ALA A 744 19.19 9.39 -21.96
CA ALA A 744 18.16 9.10 -22.95
C ALA A 744 18.77 8.38 -24.14
N LEU A 745 18.33 7.15 -24.40
CA LEU A 745 18.81 6.28 -25.47
C LEU A 745 17.82 6.33 -26.64
N TYR A 746 18.31 6.64 -27.84
CA TYR A 746 17.49 6.78 -29.04
C TYR A 746 17.90 5.82 -30.15
N TYR A 747 16.92 5.36 -30.93
CA TYR A 747 17.12 4.68 -32.21
C TYR A 747 16.23 5.30 -33.28
N GLN A 748 16.83 5.80 -34.36
CA GLN A 748 16.10 6.52 -35.41
C GLN A 748 15.14 7.60 -34.87
N LYS A 749 15.60 8.32 -33.84
CA LYS A 749 14.84 9.33 -33.08
C LYS A 749 13.68 8.80 -32.24
N ASN A 750 13.42 7.49 -32.19
CA ASN A 750 12.58 6.92 -31.14
C ASN A 750 13.35 6.97 -29.82
N LEU A 751 12.77 7.52 -28.75
CA LEU A 751 13.31 7.34 -27.42
C LEU A 751 13.04 5.89 -27.00
N LEU A 752 14.08 5.06 -26.94
CA LEU A 752 13.95 3.67 -26.53
C LEU A 752 13.83 3.53 -25.03
N GLN A 753 14.67 4.25 -24.29
CA GLN A 753 14.78 4.14 -22.85
C GLN A 753 15.26 5.47 -22.26
N SER A 754 14.67 5.86 -21.11
CA SER A 754 15.20 6.91 -20.26
C SER A 754 15.56 6.36 -18.88
N GLN A 755 16.74 6.71 -18.41
CA GLN A 755 17.25 6.28 -17.12
C GLN A 755 17.70 7.50 -16.30
N LEU A 756 17.20 7.60 -15.07
CA LEU A 756 17.52 8.66 -14.13
C LEU A 756 18.52 8.15 -13.08
N LEU A 757 19.76 8.61 -13.18
CA LEU A 757 20.81 8.38 -12.20
C LEU A 757 20.81 9.49 -11.15
N SER A 758 20.67 9.13 -9.88
CA SER A 758 20.82 10.04 -8.74
C SER A 758 22.12 9.72 -8.01
N ALA A 759 22.95 10.74 -7.80
CA ALA A 759 24.23 10.63 -7.10
C ALA A 759 24.34 11.71 -6.03
N GLN A 760 24.80 11.34 -4.84
CA GLN A 760 25.08 12.31 -3.78
C GLN A 760 26.44 12.97 -4.02
N ILE A 761 26.47 14.31 -3.98
CA ILE A 761 27.69 15.12 -4.09
C ILE A 761 28.00 15.71 -2.72
N ALA A 762 29.23 15.47 -2.24
CA ALA A 762 29.72 15.90 -0.94
C ALA A 762 31.08 16.59 -1.09
N GLU A 763 31.54 17.29 -0.05
CA GLU A 763 32.84 17.99 -0.07
C GLU A 763 34.03 17.06 -0.32
N ARG A 764 33.89 15.78 0.03
CA ARG A 764 34.84 14.70 -0.24
C ARG A 764 34.08 13.42 -0.56
N GLU A 765 34.73 12.48 -1.23
CA GLU A 765 34.19 11.14 -1.43
C GLU A 765 33.99 10.44 -0.08
N GLN A 766 32.76 10.03 0.23
CA GLN A 766 32.36 9.38 1.48
C GLN A 766 31.65 8.06 1.16
N ALA A 767 31.98 7.01 1.91
CA ALA A 767 31.29 5.73 1.85
C ALA A 767 29.95 5.81 2.63
N GLY A 768 28.88 5.27 2.05
CA GLY A 768 27.53 5.23 2.65
C GLY A 768 26.51 6.18 2.00
N ALA A 769 26.94 7.00 1.05
CA ALA A 769 26.14 7.96 0.29
C ALA A 769 26.05 7.49 -1.16
N GLY A 770 25.01 6.71 -1.47
CA GLY A 770 24.96 5.90 -2.68
C GLY A 770 24.50 6.63 -3.95
N GLN A 771 24.79 5.98 -5.08
CA GLN A 771 24.25 6.26 -6.41
C GLN A 771 23.11 5.26 -6.68
N SER A 772 21.99 5.75 -7.20
CA SER A 772 20.84 4.92 -7.58
C SER A 772 20.40 5.25 -9.00
N SER A 773 20.02 4.25 -9.78
CA SER A 773 19.57 4.44 -11.16
C SER A 773 18.21 3.79 -11.36
N ILE A 774 17.26 4.50 -11.97
CA ILE A 774 15.90 4.03 -12.20
C ILE A 774 15.54 4.25 -13.68
N ILE A 775 14.94 3.26 -14.32
CA ILE A 775 14.36 3.41 -15.66
C ILE A 775 12.97 3.99 -15.48
N ASP A 776 12.72 5.17 -16.06
CA ASP A 776 11.44 5.88 -15.93
C ASP A 776 10.71 6.08 -17.26
N TYR A 777 11.24 5.51 -18.34
CA TYR A 777 10.56 5.32 -19.61
C TYR A 777 11.22 4.20 -20.41
N THR A 778 10.44 3.30 -21.03
CA THR A 778 10.93 2.33 -22.01
C THR A 778 9.90 1.99 -23.09
N LEU A 779 10.35 1.78 -24.33
CA LEU A 779 9.54 1.26 -25.46
C LEU A 779 9.81 -0.21 -25.76
N ALA A 780 10.90 -0.77 -25.25
CA ALA A 780 11.31 -2.14 -25.52
C ALA A 780 11.70 -2.86 -24.22
N SER A 781 11.33 -4.12 -24.14
CA SER A 781 11.65 -5.00 -23.01
C SER A 781 13.10 -5.47 -23.00
N ASP A 782 13.65 -5.64 -24.21
CA ASP A 782 15.05 -5.90 -24.46
C ASP A 782 15.51 -5.08 -25.66
N LEU A 783 16.83 -4.91 -25.78
CA LEU A 783 17.45 -4.21 -26.90
C LEU A 783 17.98 -5.20 -27.96
N ARG A 784 17.37 -6.39 -28.09
CA ARG A 784 17.87 -7.40 -29.05
C ARG A 784 17.50 -7.06 -30.48
N ASP A 785 16.23 -6.74 -30.71
CA ASP A 785 15.72 -6.32 -32.02
C ASP A 785 14.99 -4.99 -31.92
N LEU A 786 15.41 -4.04 -32.74
CA LEU A 786 14.82 -2.71 -32.85
C LEU A 786 14.16 -2.46 -34.21
N SER A 787 14.11 -3.49 -35.08
CA SER A 787 13.61 -3.38 -36.46
C SER A 787 12.13 -3.04 -36.56
N PHE A 788 11.36 -3.35 -35.51
CA PHE A 788 9.92 -3.06 -35.44
C PHE A 788 9.60 -1.56 -35.27
N LEU A 789 10.59 -0.72 -34.95
CA LEU A 789 10.40 0.71 -34.72
C LEU A 789 10.70 1.51 -36.00
N PRO A 790 9.68 2.12 -36.64
CA PRO A 790 9.90 3.00 -37.78
C PRO A 790 10.58 4.31 -37.37
N PRO A 791 11.27 5.01 -38.29
CA PRO A 791 11.96 6.24 -37.97
C PRO A 791 10.99 7.36 -37.56
N ARG A 792 11.47 8.28 -36.73
CA ARG A 792 10.76 9.51 -36.35
C ARG A 792 11.52 10.74 -36.86
N THR A 793 10.78 11.82 -37.09
CA THR A 793 11.39 13.10 -37.50
C THR A 793 11.88 13.87 -36.28
N VAL A 794 11.04 13.91 -35.24
CA VAL A 794 11.29 14.62 -33.98
C VAL A 794 10.77 13.78 -32.80
N ASN A 795 11.54 13.75 -31.72
CA ASN A 795 11.11 13.29 -30.41
C ASN A 795 11.16 14.44 -29.41
N ILE A 796 10.16 14.46 -28.53
CA ILE A 796 10.04 15.39 -27.41
C ILE A 796 9.93 14.55 -26.13
N LEU A 797 10.95 14.60 -25.30
CA LEU A 797 10.96 13.98 -23.97
C LEU A 797 10.49 15.00 -22.93
N THR A 798 9.50 14.63 -22.11
CA THR A 798 8.99 15.46 -21.02
C THR A 798 9.23 14.82 -19.66
N ASN A 799 9.70 15.61 -18.70
CA ASN A 799 9.87 15.19 -17.32
C ASN A 799 9.74 16.34 -16.33
N ASP A 800 9.39 16.02 -15.08
CA ASP A 800 9.28 17.01 -14.02
C ASP A 800 10.64 17.20 -13.32
N THR A 801 10.86 18.38 -12.76
CA THR A 801 12.08 18.75 -12.02
C THR A 801 11.77 19.01 -10.54
N ALA A 802 12.81 19.11 -9.71
CA ALA A 802 12.65 19.23 -8.26
C ALA A 802 12.06 20.60 -7.82
N ASP A 803 12.21 21.63 -8.65
CA ASP A 803 11.72 22.99 -8.46
C ASP A 803 10.26 23.17 -8.91
N GLY A 804 9.59 22.11 -9.38
CA GLY A 804 8.20 22.14 -9.85
C GLY A 804 8.04 22.68 -11.28
N SER A 805 9.12 22.79 -12.06
CA SER A 805 9.06 23.06 -13.49
C SER A 805 9.06 21.75 -14.30
N HIS A 806 8.82 21.85 -15.60
CA HIS A 806 8.86 20.74 -16.53
C HIS A 806 10.03 20.93 -17.50
N ARG A 807 10.94 19.97 -17.54
CA ARG A 807 12.02 19.93 -18.53
C ARG A 807 11.51 19.28 -19.81
N LEU A 808 11.75 19.96 -20.93
CA LEU A 808 11.50 19.45 -22.27
C LEU A 808 12.83 19.26 -22.99
N VAL A 809 12.96 18.13 -23.67
CA VAL A 809 14.14 17.80 -24.47
C VAL A 809 13.68 17.43 -25.86
N ILE A 810 14.12 18.17 -26.87
CA ILE A 810 13.75 17.95 -28.26
C ILE A 810 14.96 17.37 -29.00
N ASN A 811 14.78 16.19 -29.62
CA ASN A 811 15.77 15.50 -30.46
C ASN A 811 15.20 15.22 -31.86
N GLY A 812 15.91 15.58 -32.93
CA GLY A 812 15.40 15.59 -34.29
C GLY A 812 16.52 15.47 -35.32
N GLN A 813 16.17 15.48 -36.59
CA GLN A 813 17.14 15.34 -37.67
C GLN A 813 17.90 16.66 -37.93
N GLY A 814 19.21 16.61 -38.15
CA GLY A 814 20.02 17.74 -38.65
C GLY A 814 20.29 18.91 -37.71
N ALA A 815 19.48 19.17 -36.68
CA ALA A 815 19.69 20.22 -35.66
C ALA A 815 20.23 19.62 -34.36
N ASP A 816 20.99 20.34 -33.53
CA ASP A 816 21.44 19.82 -32.23
C ASP A 816 20.28 19.66 -31.22
N PRO A 817 20.38 18.70 -30.27
CA PRO A 817 19.35 18.53 -29.25
C PRO A 817 19.16 19.81 -28.44
N LEU A 818 17.91 20.10 -28.08
CA LEU A 818 17.54 21.27 -27.30
C LEU A 818 16.95 20.82 -25.97
N ALA A 819 17.38 21.40 -24.85
CA ALA A 819 16.76 21.19 -23.55
C ALA A 819 16.43 22.54 -22.90
N PHE A 820 15.23 22.68 -22.33
CA PHE A 820 14.77 23.88 -21.64
C PHE A 820 13.71 23.55 -20.60
N HIS A 821 13.40 24.52 -19.75
CA HIS A 821 12.43 24.41 -18.68
C HIS A 821 11.20 25.26 -18.97
N LEU A 822 10.03 24.73 -18.64
CA LEU A 822 8.77 25.45 -18.62
C LEU A 822 8.21 25.42 -17.20
N THR A 823 7.94 26.59 -16.63
CA THR A 823 7.29 26.69 -15.32
C THR A 823 5.78 26.50 -15.45
N GLU A 824 5.13 25.99 -14.40
CA GLU A 824 3.68 25.79 -14.40
C GLU A 824 2.92 27.10 -14.68
N GLY A 825 3.41 28.24 -14.16
CA GLY A 825 2.81 29.55 -14.41
C GLY A 825 2.88 30.00 -15.87
N GLN A 826 3.94 29.63 -16.61
CA GLN A 826 4.07 29.90 -18.05
C GLN A 826 3.13 29.03 -18.89
N ILE A 827 2.90 27.78 -18.46
CA ILE A 827 2.13 26.79 -19.23
C ILE A 827 0.63 26.98 -18.99
N ARG A 828 0.20 27.05 -17.72
CA ARG A 828 -1.21 26.95 -17.34
C ARG A 828 -2.07 28.00 -18.05
N THR A 829 -1.68 29.26 -17.99
CA THR A 829 -2.44 30.37 -18.61
C THR A 829 -2.63 30.19 -20.12
N THR A 830 -1.57 29.82 -20.84
CA THR A 830 -1.62 29.69 -22.31
C THR A 830 -2.35 28.41 -22.74
N VAL A 831 -2.12 27.29 -22.03
CA VAL A 831 -2.80 26.02 -22.31
C VAL A 831 -4.29 26.10 -22.00
N ASP A 832 -4.67 26.69 -20.87
CA ASP A 832 -6.08 26.87 -20.49
C ASP A 832 -6.80 27.77 -21.50
N ALA A 833 -6.19 28.87 -21.91
CA ALA A 833 -6.73 29.75 -22.94
C ALA A 833 -6.91 29.03 -24.28
N ALA A 834 -5.94 28.20 -24.71
CA ALA A 834 -6.04 27.44 -25.94
C ALA A 834 -7.15 26.37 -25.88
N ARG A 835 -7.28 25.66 -24.75
CA ARG A 835 -8.36 24.68 -24.53
C ARG A 835 -9.73 25.35 -24.45
N GLU A 836 -9.82 26.51 -23.80
CA GLU A 836 -11.04 27.30 -23.75
C GLU A 836 -11.44 27.80 -25.13
N ALA A 837 -10.49 28.33 -25.92
CA ALA A 837 -10.74 28.73 -27.30
C ALA A 837 -11.21 27.55 -28.16
N LEU A 838 -10.60 26.37 -28.01
CA LEU A 838 -11.04 25.14 -28.69
C LEU A 838 -12.46 24.73 -28.27
N ARG A 839 -12.82 24.89 -26.98
CA ARG A 839 -14.17 24.63 -26.49
C ARG A 839 -15.19 25.63 -27.07
N ASN A 840 -14.77 26.89 -27.22
CA ASN A 840 -15.59 27.96 -27.79
C ASN A 840 -15.80 27.82 -29.30
N VAL A 841 -15.01 26.97 -29.99
CA VAL A 841 -15.33 26.49 -31.35
C VAL A 841 -16.70 25.83 -31.32
N HIS A 842 -17.01 25.05 -30.28
CA HIS A 842 -18.27 24.32 -30.23
C HIS A 842 -19.43 25.14 -29.66
N PHE A 843 -19.20 25.84 -28.53
CA PHE A 843 -20.25 26.53 -27.78
C PHE A 843 -19.98 28.02 -27.58
N GLU A 844 -21.07 28.78 -27.42
CA GLU A 844 -21.03 30.13 -26.86
C GLU A 844 -21.74 30.11 -25.49
N GLU A 845 -21.04 30.54 -24.43
CA GLU A 845 -21.62 30.67 -23.09
C GLU A 845 -22.23 32.07 -22.90
N TYR A 846 -23.49 32.13 -22.47
CA TYR A 846 -24.20 33.37 -22.15
C TYR A 846 -24.68 33.37 -20.71
N GLY A 847 -24.49 34.51 -20.02
CA GLY A 847 -25.08 34.81 -18.71
C GLY A 847 -24.48 34.03 -17.53
N GLY A 848 -24.05 34.75 -16.51
CA GLY A 848 -23.60 34.16 -15.25
C GLY A 848 -22.92 35.16 -14.31
N ALA A 849 -23.70 35.96 -13.58
CA ALA A 849 -23.21 36.55 -12.35
C ALA A 849 -22.97 35.42 -11.32
N LEU A 850 -22.04 35.63 -10.36
CA LEU A 850 -21.66 34.65 -9.34
C LEU A 850 -22.87 33.85 -8.82
N GLY A 851 -22.97 32.57 -9.21
CA GLY A 851 -23.93 31.62 -8.68
C GLY A 851 -25.04 31.11 -9.61
N SER A 852 -25.21 31.60 -10.85
CA SER A 852 -26.17 31.01 -11.80
C SER A 852 -25.52 30.06 -12.82
N GLN A 853 -26.22 28.98 -13.20
CA GLN A 853 -25.76 28.09 -14.28
C GLN A 853 -25.61 28.86 -15.60
N ARG A 854 -24.43 28.76 -16.22
CA ARG A 854 -24.15 29.36 -17.53
C ARG A 854 -24.96 28.65 -18.61
N GLN A 855 -25.71 29.38 -19.42
CA GLN A 855 -26.43 28.81 -20.56
C GLN A 855 -25.48 28.65 -21.74
N ARG A 856 -25.52 27.50 -22.42
CA ARG A 856 -24.67 27.17 -23.57
C ARG A 856 -25.49 27.13 -24.86
N ARG A 857 -25.00 27.77 -25.92
CA ARG A 857 -25.58 27.71 -27.26
C ARG A 857 -24.63 26.97 -28.21
N ASN A 858 -25.11 25.91 -28.86
CA ASN A 858 -24.34 25.20 -29.90
C ASN A 858 -24.12 26.12 -31.11
N ARG A 859 -22.86 26.22 -31.58
CA ARG A 859 -22.44 27.02 -32.73
C ARG A 859 -22.34 26.20 -34.03
N LEU A 860 -22.52 24.88 -33.96
CA LEU A 860 -22.58 23.98 -35.10
C LEU A 860 -24.01 23.87 -35.64
N ASP A 861 -24.14 23.59 -36.93
CA ASP A 861 -25.42 23.22 -37.52
C ASP A 861 -25.77 21.73 -37.28
N GLY A 862 -26.93 21.28 -37.76
CA GLY A 862 -27.38 19.89 -37.59
C GLY A 862 -26.54 18.83 -38.33
N ASN A 863 -25.55 19.25 -39.13
CA ASN A 863 -24.59 18.38 -39.82
C ASN A 863 -23.17 18.51 -39.24
N ASN A 864 -23.03 19.10 -38.04
CA ASN A 864 -21.77 19.37 -37.37
C ASN A 864 -20.82 20.30 -38.16
N ALA A 865 -21.37 21.10 -39.07
CA ALA A 865 -20.63 22.00 -39.95
C ALA A 865 -20.77 23.46 -39.53
N LYS A 866 -19.93 24.30 -40.13
CA LYS A 866 -19.97 25.76 -39.96
C LYS A 866 -19.91 26.48 -41.29
N VAL A 867 -20.66 27.57 -41.35
CA VAL A 867 -20.52 28.55 -42.42
C VAL A 867 -19.11 29.16 -42.41
N LYS A 868 -18.58 29.50 -43.58
CA LYS A 868 -17.24 30.10 -43.76
C LYS A 868 -16.94 31.23 -42.77
N ALA A 869 -17.87 32.16 -42.55
CA ALA A 869 -17.66 33.28 -41.64
C ALA A 869 -17.46 32.86 -40.17
N ALA A 870 -18.12 31.80 -39.71
CA ALA A 870 -17.96 31.29 -38.35
C ALA A 870 -16.63 30.54 -38.21
N PHE A 871 -16.31 29.68 -39.18
CA PHE A 871 -15.03 28.96 -39.23
C PHE A 871 -13.83 29.91 -39.21
N LEU A 872 -13.86 30.98 -40.02
CA LEU A 872 -12.77 31.96 -40.07
C LEU A 872 -12.60 32.71 -38.75
N ARG A 873 -13.71 33.08 -38.08
CA ARG A 873 -13.63 33.67 -36.73
C ARG A 873 -12.96 32.72 -35.75
N ASP A 874 -13.30 31.44 -35.77
CA ASP A 874 -12.71 30.48 -34.85
C ASP A 874 -11.21 30.29 -35.13
N LEU A 875 -10.81 30.30 -36.41
CA LEU A 875 -9.41 30.25 -36.81
C LEU A 875 -8.64 31.50 -36.37
N GLU A 876 -9.22 32.70 -36.51
CA GLU A 876 -8.66 33.98 -36.07
C GLU A 876 -8.43 34.04 -34.55
N HIS A 877 -9.25 33.32 -33.76
CA HIS A 877 -9.10 33.26 -32.31
C HIS A 877 -8.12 32.16 -31.87
N LEU A 878 -8.19 30.99 -32.51
CA LEU A 878 -7.42 29.82 -32.09
C LEU A 878 -5.95 29.86 -32.56
N ALA A 879 -5.70 30.32 -33.79
CA ALA A 879 -4.34 30.33 -34.36
C ALA A 879 -3.34 31.21 -33.59
N PRO A 880 -3.70 32.42 -33.09
CA PRO A 880 -2.79 33.22 -32.27
C PRO A 880 -2.43 32.54 -30.94
N LEU A 881 -3.36 31.83 -30.31
CA LEU A 881 -3.09 31.04 -29.09
C LEU A 881 -2.18 29.85 -29.41
N GLY A 882 -2.42 29.16 -30.52
CA GLY A 882 -1.51 28.13 -31.02
C GLY A 882 -0.11 28.65 -31.33
N TRP A 883 0.00 29.89 -31.86
CA TRP A 883 1.27 30.56 -32.10
C TRP A 883 1.97 30.90 -30.79
N GLN A 884 1.22 31.30 -29.76
CA GLN A 884 1.77 31.47 -28.41
C GLN A 884 2.34 30.16 -27.86
N LEU A 885 1.63 29.03 -28.02
CA LEU A 885 2.14 27.71 -27.66
C LEU A 885 3.43 27.36 -28.42
N TRP A 886 3.48 27.65 -29.73
CA TRP A 886 4.71 27.48 -30.52
C TRP A 886 5.84 28.36 -29.99
N THR A 887 5.59 29.64 -29.72
CA THR A 887 6.62 30.52 -29.17
C THR A 887 7.09 30.07 -27.79
N LEU A 888 6.19 29.54 -26.95
CA LEU A 888 6.59 28.97 -25.65
C LEU A 888 7.59 27.82 -25.82
N LEU A 889 7.45 27.03 -26.87
CA LEU A 889 8.34 25.89 -27.17
C LEU A 889 9.62 26.28 -27.92
N LEU A 890 9.52 27.17 -28.92
CA LEU A 890 10.54 27.31 -29.97
C LEU A 890 10.85 28.77 -30.40
N LYS A 891 10.46 29.79 -29.61
CA LYS A 891 10.53 31.24 -29.96
C LYS A 891 11.79 31.67 -30.72
N ASP A 892 12.96 31.21 -30.26
CA ASP A 892 14.27 31.66 -30.71
C ASP A 892 15.12 30.54 -31.32
N ARG A 893 14.46 29.52 -31.88
CA ARG A 893 15.10 28.27 -32.35
C ARG A 893 14.66 27.93 -33.78
N LEU A 894 14.86 28.88 -34.70
CA LEU A 894 14.45 28.80 -36.11
C LEU A 894 15.02 27.59 -36.88
N GLU A 895 16.14 27.03 -36.43
CA GLU A 895 16.72 25.82 -37.02
C GLU A 895 15.76 24.63 -36.93
N TRP A 896 15.06 24.49 -35.80
CA TRP A 896 14.09 23.43 -35.56
C TRP A 896 12.82 23.60 -36.38
N ARG A 897 12.46 24.84 -36.71
CA ARG A 897 11.31 25.13 -37.56
C ARG A 897 11.44 24.46 -38.93
N LYS A 898 12.65 24.42 -39.51
CA LYS A 898 12.88 23.80 -40.82
C LYS A 898 12.50 22.32 -40.86
N ASN A 899 12.70 21.60 -39.76
CA ASN A 899 12.37 20.17 -39.64
C ASN A 899 10.87 19.89 -39.57
N LEU A 900 10.06 20.93 -39.31
CA LEU A 900 8.61 20.85 -39.11
C LEU A 900 7.83 21.58 -40.22
N LEU A 901 8.51 22.08 -41.25
CA LEU A 901 7.83 22.69 -42.41
C LEU A 901 7.13 21.65 -43.29
N ALA A 902 7.55 20.39 -43.23
CA ALA A 902 6.95 19.27 -43.96
C ALA A 902 6.21 18.33 -42.98
N PRO A 903 5.23 17.53 -43.47
CA PRO A 903 4.60 16.49 -42.67
C PRO A 903 5.66 15.61 -41.99
N ALA A 904 5.47 15.38 -40.69
CA ALA A 904 6.47 14.78 -39.82
C ALA A 904 5.78 13.84 -38.84
N THR A 905 6.52 12.85 -38.35
CA THR A 905 6.09 12.01 -37.24
C THR A 905 6.79 12.48 -35.97
N ILE A 906 6.00 12.98 -35.02
CA ILE A 906 6.45 13.56 -33.76
C ILE A 906 6.13 12.59 -32.63
N GLN A 907 7.15 12.08 -31.96
CA GLN A 907 6.99 11.24 -30.77
C GLN A 907 7.12 12.08 -29.50
N VAL A 908 6.09 12.10 -28.67
CA VAL A 908 6.15 12.69 -27.34
C VAL A 908 6.31 11.57 -26.31
N ALA A 909 7.47 11.51 -25.67
CA ALA A 909 7.78 10.52 -24.66
C ALA A 909 7.60 11.12 -23.25
N ARG A 910 6.53 10.69 -22.58
CA ARG A 910 6.21 11.11 -21.21
C ARG A 910 6.83 10.15 -20.21
N THR A 911 7.78 10.64 -19.40
CA THR A 911 8.35 9.83 -18.30
C THR A 911 7.32 9.56 -17.20
N LEU A 912 7.51 8.48 -16.43
CA LEU A 912 6.62 8.11 -15.32
C LEU A 912 6.45 9.23 -14.27
N SER A 913 7.46 10.09 -14.11
CA SER A 913 7.40 11.24 -13.20
C SER A 913 6.77 12.49 -13.81
N SER A 914 6.39 12.49 -15.10
CA SER A 914 5.92 13.70 -15.78
C SER A 914 4.42 13.89 -15.63
N THR A 915 4.05 15.06 -15.10
CA THR A 915 2.65 15.51 -14.97
C THR A 915 2.24 16.53 -16.04
N LEU A 916 3.16 16.91 -16.94
CA LEU A 916 2.89 17.88 -17.99
C LEU A 916 1.83 17.38 -18.99
N ALA A 917 0.68 18.06 -19.02
CA ALA A 917 -0.39 17.81 -19.99
C ALA A 917 -0.47 18.95 -21.02
N PHE A 918 0.21 18.79 -22.16
CA PHE A 918 0.35 19.83 -23.18
C PHE A 918 -0.44 19.50 -24.47
N PRO A 919 -1.22 20.44 -25.04
CA PRO A 919 -2.08 20.18 -26.20
C PRO A 919 -1.29 20.26 -27.53
N TRP A 920 -0.49 19.24 -27.83
CA TRP A 920 0.42 19.23 -28.99
C TRP A 920 -0.25 19.47 -30.34
N ALA A 921 -1.50 19.03 -30.52
CA ALA A 921 -2.25 19.24 -31.75
C ALA A 921 -2.57 20.73 -32.03
N LEU A 922 -2.66 21.55 -30.96
CA LEU A 922 -2.98 22.99 -31.05
C LEU A 922 -1.76 23.88 -31.30
N VAL A 923 -0.55 23.33 -31.30
CA VAL A 923 0.65 24.10 -31.63
C VAL A 923 0.54 24.60 -33.07
N TYR A 924 0.69 25.91 -33.27
CA TYR A 924 0.57 26.56 -34.58
C TYR A 924 1.90 27.20 -34.99
N ASP A 925 2.48 26.76 -36.11
CA ASP A 925 3.86 27.08 -36.47
C ASP A 925 4.02 28.07 -37.64
N ILE A 926 2.92 28.56 -38.21
CA ILE A 926 2.93 29.65 -39.19
C ILE A 926 3.06 30.99 -38.45
N PRO A 927 4.03 31.85 -38.79
CA PRO A 927 4.29 33.08 -38.09
C PRO A 927 3.11 34.06 -38.14
N LEU A 928 2.68 34.49 -36.96
CA LEU A 928 1.68 35.52 -36.78
C LEU A 928 2.29 36.76 -36.13
N ALA A 929 2.11 37.92 -36.77
CA ALA A 929 2.57 39.20 -36.26
C ALA A 929 1.55 39.78 -35.27
N SER A 930 2.04 40.42 -34.20
CA SER A 930 1.18 41.05 -33.19
C SER A 930 0.49 42.35 -33.68
N GLN A 931 0.90 42.89 -34.84
CA GLN A 931 0.33 44.10 -35.44
C GLN A 931 0.14 43.89 -36.95
N GLY A 932 -1.12 43.90 -37.40
CA GLY A 932 -1.51 43.79 -38.81
C GLY A 932 -2.74 42.88 -39.02
N PRO A 933 -3.55 43.11 -40.07
CA PRO A 933 -4.68 42.23 -40.37
C PRO A 933 -4.18 40.84 -40.76
N TYR A 934 -4.99 39.81 -40.46
CA TYR A 934 -4.73 38.46 -40.92
C TYR A 934 -5.16 38.30 -42.38
N HIS A 935 -4.35 37.60 -43.17
CA HIS A 935 -4.71 37.21 -44.53
C HIS A 935 -5.11 35.73 -44.54
N ILE A 936 -6.28 35.41 -45.07
CA ILE A 936 -6.72 34.01 -45.17
C ILE A 936 -5.96 33.33 -46.30
N CYS A 937 -5.48 32.11 -46.06
CA CYS A 937 -4.82 31.30 -47.09
C CYS A 937 -5.74 31.12 -48.32
N PRO A 938 -5.24 31.28 -49.56
CA PRO A 938 -6.06 31.15 -50.78
C PRO A 938 -6.83 29.84 -50.87
N LEU A 939 -6.29 28.75 -50.31
CA LEU A 939 -6.97 27.46 -50.22
C LEU A 939 -8.34 27.55 -49.51
N PHE A 940 -8.42 28.35 -48.45
CA PHE A 940 -9.63 28.54 -47.65
C PHE A 940 -10.42 29.79 -48.04
N ASP A 941 -9.85 30.64 -48.89
CA ASP A 941 -10.59 31.75 -49.47
C ASP A 941 -11.61 31.27 -50.51
N THR A 942 -11.31 30.20 -51.25
CA THR A 942 -12.26 29.59 -52.20
C THR A 942 -13.08 28.44 -51.61
N TRP A 943 -12.91 28.12 -50.32
CA TRP A 943 -13.59 27.00 -49.68
C TRP A 943 -15.11 27.23 -49.61
N ASN A 944 -15.87 26.23 -50.05
CA ASN A 944 -17.33 26.27 -50.22
C ASN A 944 -18.06 25.17 -49.44
N GLU A 945 -17.55 24.77 -48.28
CA GLU A 945 -18.19 23.81 -47.36
C GLU A 945 -18.33 22.37 -47.90
N ARG A 946 -17.78 22.07 -49.10
CA ARG A 946 -17.82 20.73 -49.73
C ARG A 946 -16.49 20.25 -50.30
N GLN A 947 -15.40 20.95 -50.02
CA GLN A 947 -14.07 20.59 -50.53
C GLN A 947 -13.42 19.54 -49.62
N SER A 948 -13.09 18.36 -50.17
CA SER A 948 -12.36 17.34 -49.42
C SER A 948 -10.90 17.74 -49.24
N PHE A 949 -10.39 17.56 -48.04
CA PHE A 949 -8.98 17.75 -47.70
C PHE A 949 -8.27 16.44 -47.36
N THR A 950 -8.94 15.29 -47.48
CA THR A 950 -8.43 13.99 -46.99
C THR A 950 -7.15 13.51 -47.66
N ASP A 951 -6.85 14.01 -48.86
CA ASP A 951 -5.67 13.65 -49.64
C ASP A 951 -4.56 14.73 -49.57
N LEU A 952 -4.80 15.81 -48.84
CA LEU A 952 -3.86 16.92 -48.65
C LEU A 952 -3.03 16.70 -47.40
N SER A 953 -1.78 16.27 -47.57
CA SER A 953 -0.79 16.21 -46.47
C SER A 953 -0.18 17.58 -46.15
N GLN A 954 -0.20 18.51 -47.10
CA GLN A 954 0.39 19.85 -46.97
C GLN A 954 -0.42 20.88 -47.80
N CYS A 955 -0.38 22.15 -47.38
CA CYS A 955 -1.02 23.23 -48.12
C CYS A 955 -0.25 23.53 -49.43
N PRO A 956 -0.92 23.61 -50.61
CA PRO A 956 -0.27 23.96 -51.87
C PRO A 956 0.23 25.41 -51.91
N TYR A 957 -0.25 26.28 -51.02
CA TYR A 957 0.14 27.68 -50.91
C TYR A 957 1.16 27.96 -49.79
N GLU A 958 1.90 26.94 -49.33
CA GLU A 958 2.86 27.06 -48.22
C GLU A 958 3.89 28.19 -48.41
N HIS A 959 4.29 28.46 -49.65
CA HIS A 959 5.22 29.55 -49.99
C HIS A 959 4.72 30.95 -49.58
N LEU A 960 3.42 31.14 -49.38
CA LEU A 960 2.83 32.41 -48.93
C LEU A 960 2.83 32.56 -47.40
N HIS A 961 2.98 31.47 -46.64
CA HIS A 961 2.84 31.47 -45.19
C HIS A 961 3.99 32.16 -44.44
N GLN A 962 5.15 32.34 -45.09
CA GLN A 962 6.33 32.88 -44.41
C GLN A 962 6.37 34.42 -44.32
N THR A 963 5.59 35.14 -45.13
CA THR A 963 5.77 36.59 -45.32
C THR A 963 4.50 37.43 -45.11
N LYS A 964 3.32 36.83 -44.97
CA LYS A 964 2.03 37.54 -45.10
C LYS A 964 1.05 37.38 -43.92
N ASN A 965 1.51 37.17 -42.68
CA ASN A 965 0.63 37.01 -41.49
C ASN A 965 -0.61 36.13 -41.78
N THR A 966 -0.35 34.97 -42.41
CA THR A 966 -1.39 34.20 -43.11
C THR A 966 -2.02 33.17 -42.17
N LEU A 967 -3.34 33.13 -42.13
CA LEU A 967 -4.10 32.11 -41.42
C LEU A 967 -4.38 30.92 -42.33
N CYS A 968 -3.83 29.77 -41.95
CA CYS A 968 -4.06 28.50 -42.61
C CYS A 968 -4.22 27.41 -41.55
N PRO A 969 -5.30 26.62 -41.54
CA PRO A 969 -5.46 25.48 -40.65
C PRO A 969 -4.28 24.50 -40.66
N PHE A 970 -3.60 24.32 -41.80
CA PHE A 970 -2.40 23.48 -41.89
C PHE A 970 -1.19 24.00 -41.09
N GLY A 971 -1.28 25.18 -40.46
CA GLY A 971 -0.30 25.63 -39.47
C GLY A 971 -0.42 24.92 -38.12
N PHE A 972 -1.58 24.32 -37.81
CA PHE A 972 -1.71 23.49 -36.62
C PHE A 972 -1.02 22.14 -36.83
N TRP A 973 -0.20 21.75 -35.86
CA TRP A 973 0.48 20.45 -35.88
C TRP A 973 -0.49 19.29 -36.01
N GLY A 974 -1.69 19.37 -35.43
CA GLY A 974 -2.68 18.30 -35.51
C GLY A 974 -3.19 18.00 -36.92
N PHE A 975 -3.23 18.98 -37.83
CA PHE A 975 -3.66 18.75 -39.22
C PHE A 975 -2.49 18.34 -40.13
N ARG A 976 -1.28 18.88 -39.90
CA ARG A 976 -0.10 18.67 -40.75
C ARG A 976 0.72 17.42 -40.36
N HIS A 977 0.91 17.20 -39.06
CA HIS A 977 1.83 16.19 -38.55
C HIS A 977 1.07 15.00 -37.94
N VAL A 978 1.76 13.86 -37.93
CA VAL A 978 1.34 12.70 -37.17
C VAL A 978 2.01 12.78 -35.80
N ILE A 979 1.21 12.93 -34.75
CA ILE A 979 1.68 13.07 -33.38
C ILE A 979 1.36 11.76 -32.66
N GLU A 980 2.32 11.19 -31.95
CA GLU A 980 2.15 10.01 -31.10
C GLU A 980 2.62 10.28 -29.68
N GLN A 981 1.96 9.68 -28.69
CA GLN A 981 2.36 9.77 -27.28
C GLN A 981 2.37 8.38 -26.63
N PRO A 982 3.24 7.45 -27.09
CA PRO A 982 3.26 6.11 -26.55
C PRO A 982 3.58 6.13 -25.04
N PRO A 983 2.81 5.41 -24.20
CA PRO A 983 3.12 5.27 -22.79
C PRO A 983 4.39 4.43 -22.59
N SER A 984 5.01 4.54 -21.41
CA SER A 984 6.09 3.63 -21.05
C SER A 984 5.56 2.19 -20.95
N MET A 985 6.27 1.24 -21.53
CA MET A 985 5.93 -0.18 -21.50
C MET A 985 6.26 -0.81 -20.13
N SER A 986 5.48 -1.81 -19.74
CA SER A 986 5.79 -2.67 -18.59
C SER A 986 6.98 -3.59 -18.89
N ALA A 987 7.70 -3.99 -17.83
CA ALA A 987 8.86 -4.89 -17.97
C ALA A 987 8.44 -6.18 -18.71
N GLY A 988 9.13 -6.50 -19.80
CA GLY A 988 8.85 -7.69 -20.61
C GLY A 988 8.00 -7.48 -21.88
N ARG A 989 7.46 -6.27 -22.14
CA ARG A 989 6.77 -5.95 -23.41
C ARG A 989 7.49 -4.91 -24.28
N ASN A 990 7.32 -5.06 -25.59
CA ASN A 990 7.68 -4.07 -26.60
C ASN A 990 6.46 -3.22 -26.97
N LEU A 991 6.70 -2.01 -27.46
CA LEU A 991 5.66 -1.11 -27.97
C LEU A 991 4.84 -1.82 -29.07
N PRO A 992 3.52 -1.99 -28.88
CA PRO A 992 2.67 -2.58 -29.90
C PRO A 992 2.56 -1.64 -31.10
N VAL A 993 2.91 -2.16 -32.28
CA VAL A 993 2.73 -1.48 -33.58
C VAL A 993 1.75 -2.21 -34.49
N LEU A 994 1.25 -3.37 -34.05
CA LEU A 994 0.27 -4.19 -34.73
C LEU A 994 -0.72 -4.76 -33.69
N ILE A 995 -2.01 -4.76 -34.03
CA ILE A 995 -3.06 -5.44 -33.29
C ILE A 995 -3.27 -6.78 -33.97
N HIS A 996 -2.95 -7.88 -33.31
CA HIS A 996 -2.99 -9.18 -33.96
C HIS A 996 -4.44 -9.62 -34.21
N MET A 997 -4.82 -9.71 -35.49
CA MET A 997 -6.05 -10.36 -35.89
C MET A 997 -5.96 -11.88 -35.71
N THR A 998 -7.01 -12.44 -35.10
CA THR A 998 -7.19 -13.90 -34.98
C THR A 998 -7.94 -14.45 -36.20
N ASN A 999 -8.09 -15.78 -36.36
CA ASN A 999 -8.80 -16.41 -37.49
C ASN A 999 -10.34 -16.17 -37.49
N ARG A 1000 -10.81 -15.10 -36.86
CA ARG A 1000 -12.22 -14.68 -36.73
C ARG A 1000 -12.32 -13.20 -37.12
N PRO A 1001 -13.51 -12.69 -37.48
CA PRO A 1001 -13.68 -11.26 -37.68
C PRO A 1001 -13.27 -10.49 -36.42
N PRO A 1002 -12.53 -9.36 -36.55
CA PRO A 1002 -12.13 -8.56 -35.41
C PRO A 1002 -13.37 -8.04 -34.67
N THR A 1003 -13.27 -7.88 -33.36
CA THR A 1003 -14.38 -7.47 -32.49
C THR A 1003 -14.16 -6.06 -31.99
N LEU A 1004 -15.22 -5.26 -32.03
CA LEU A 1004 -15.29 -3.94 -31.41
C LEU A 1004 -16.31 -3.99 -30.27
N VAL A 1005 -15.86 -3.84 -29.03
CA VAL A 1005 -16.73 -3.80 -27.85
C VAL A 1005 -16.99 -2.35 -27.46
N ALA A 1006 -18.25 -1.93 -27.54
CA ALA A 1006 -18.69 -0.57 -27.24
C ALA A 1006 -19.43 -0.49 -25.89
N GLY A 1007 -18.91 0.31 -24.96
CA GLY A 1007 -19.56 0.65 -23.68
C GLY A 1007 -20.34 1.94 -23.79
N LEU A 1008 -21.65 1.88 -23.57
CA LEU A 1008 -22.58 2.98 -23.79
C LEU A 1008 -23.18 3.49 -22.49
N SER A 1009 -23.23 4.81 -22.30
CA SER A 1009 -24.00 5.39 -21.19
C SER A 1009 -25.48 5.56 -21.53
N GLN A 1010 -26.35 5.22 -20.59
CA GLN A 1010 -27.80 5.41 -20.74
C GLN A 1010 -28.25 6.85 -20.40
N SER A 1011 -27.37 7.66 -19.81
CA SER A 1011 -27.64 9.08 -19.55
C SER A 1011 -27.43 10.00 -20.77
N LEU A 1012 -26.89 9.45 -21.87
CA LEU A 1012 -26.75 10.14 -23.15
C LEU A 1012 -28.10 10.20 -23.90
N ASP A 1013 -28.21 11.06 -24.92
CA ASP A 1013 -29.37 11.10 -25.81
C ASP A 1013 -29.48 9.76 -26.56
N GLN A 1014 -30.54 9.01 -26.24
CA GLN A 1014 -30.71 7.66 -26.77
C GLN A 1014 -31.01 7.63 -28.27
N ASN A 1015 -31.59 8.69 -28.84
CA ASN A 1015 -31.84 8.76 -30.28
C ASN A 1015 -30.53 8.96 -31.05
N LEU A 1016 -29.66 9.83 -30.55
CA LEU A 1016 -28.33 10.05 -31.13
C LEU A 1016 -27.45 8.81 -30.98
N THR A 1017 -27.48 8.14 -29.82
CA THR A 1017 -26.77 6.86 -29.61
C THR A 1017 -27.25 5.78 -30.58
N ALA A 1018 -28.56 5.61 -30.73
CA ALA A 1018 -29.11 4.61 -31.64
C ALA A 1018 -28.71 4.87 -33.10
N LYS A 1019 -28.76 6.15 -33.54
CA LYS A 1019 -28.31 6.55 -34.87
C LYS A 1019 -26.83 6.24 -35.09
N HIS A 1020 -25.97 6.60 -34.14
CA HIS A 1020 -24.53 6.35 -34.20
C HIS A 1020 -24.21 4.86 -34.31
N LEU A 1021 -24.84 4.02 -33.49
CA LEU A 1021 -24.64 2.56 -33.55
C LEU A 1021 -25.12 1.98 -34.87
N GLN A 1022 -26.24 2.48 -35.42
CA GLN A 1022 -26.71 2.04 -36.73
C GLN A 1022 -25.69 2.40 -37.82
N THR A 1023 -25.17 3.63 -37.83
CA THR A 1023 -24.13 4.05 -38.78
C THR A 1023 -22.86 3.22 -38.65
N MET A 1024 -22.42 2.94 -37.42
CA MET A 1024 -21.27 2.06 -37.16
C MET A 1024 -21.50 0.63 -37.67
N LYS A 1025 -22.69 0.05 -37.47
CA LYS A 1025 -23.05 -1.30 -37.98
C LYS A 1025 -23.09 -1.34 -39.51
N GLU A 1026 -23.48 -0.25 -40.16
CA GLU A 1026 -23.52 -0.14 -41.63
C GLU A 1026 -22.13 0.09 -42.24
N GLN A 1027 -21.26 0.87 -41.59
CA GLN A 1027 -19.94 1.22 -42.12
C GLN A 1027 -18.86 0.18 -41.79
N LEU A 1028 -18.88 -0.41 -40.59
CA LEU A 1028 -17.85 -1.34 -40.13
C LEU A 1028 -18.15 -2.77 -40.54
N THR A 1029 -17.81 -3.08 -41.79
CA THR A 1029 -18.02 -4.41 -42.38
C THR A 1029 -17.04 -5.49 -41.94
N LEU A 1030 -15.85 -5.15 -41.42
CA LEU A 1030 -14.89 -6.14 -40.90
C LEU A 1030 -15.13 -6.41 -39.41
N PHE A 1031 -15.53 -5.41 -38.64
CA PHE A 1031 -15.71 -5.56 -37.19
C PHE A 1031 -17.07 -6.18 -36.82
N THR A 1032 -17.05 -7.13 -35.90
CA THR A 1032 -18.26 -7.53 -35.16
C THR A 1032 -18.46 -6.54 -34.02
N LEU A 1033 -19.47 -5.67 -34.15
CA LEU A 1033 -19.83 -4.68 -33.12
C LEU A 1033 -20.65 -5.32 -32.00
N GLN A 1034 -20.15 -5.24 -30.76
CA GLN A 1034 -20.86 -5.65 -29.55
C GLN A 1034 -21.12 -4.41 -28.69
N ASP A 1035 -22.38 -3.96 -28.63
CA ASP A 1035 -22.79 -2.82 -27.82
C ASP A 1035 -23.35 -3.25 -26.46
N HIS A 1036 -22.84 -2.64 -25.39
CA HIS A 1036 -23.20 -2.95 -24.01
C HIS A 1036 -23.63 -1.69 -23.27
N THR A 1037 -24.78 -1.79 -22.60
CA THR A 1037 -25.34 -0.70 -21.77
C THR A 1037 -25.21 -0.98 -20.26
N SER A 1038 -24.45 -2.02 -19.90
CA SER A 1038 -24.01 -2.31 -18.53
C SER A 1038 -22.49 -2.49 -18.54
N LEU A 1039 -21.81 -1.89 -17.57
CA LEU A 1039 -20.38 -2.05 -17.32
C LEU A 1039 -20.04 -3.51 -17.03
N GLN A 1040 -20.90 -4.24 -16.32
CA GLN A 1040 -20.66 -5.64 -16.01
C GLN A 1040 -20.66 -6.52 -17.28
N GLU A 1041 -21.64 -6.32 -18.17
CA GLU A 1041 -21.72 -7.02 -19.45
C GLU A 1041 -20.55 -6.66 -20.37
N MET A 1042 -20.19 -5.38 -20.40
CA MET A 1042 -19.02 -4.91 -21.15
C MET A 1042 -17.74 -5.60 -20.65
N VAL A 1043 -17.49 -5.60 -19.34
CA VAL A 1043 -16.33 -6.27 -18.74
C VAL A 1043 -16.34 -7.77 -19.04
N MET A 1044 -17.51 -8.43 -19.06
CA MET A 1044 -17.60 -9.83 -19.49
C MET A 1044 -17.22 -10.00 -20.97
N ALA A 1045 -17.67 -9.11 -21.86
CA ALA A 1045 -17.30 -9.15 -23.27
C ALA A 1045 -15.80 -8.89 -23.51
N LEU A 1046 -15.19 -8.02 -22.69
CA LEU A 1046 -13.76 -7.74 -22.73
C LEU A 1046 -12.91 -8.96 -22.38
N ALA A 1047 -13.45 -9.98 -21.70
CA ALA A 1047 -12.75 -11.23 -21.39
C ALA A 1047 -12.34 -12.03 -22.64
N ALA A 1048 -13.09 -11.88 -23.73
CA ALA A 1048 -12.79 -12.51 -25.00
C ALA A 1048 -11.71 -11.72 -25.74
N PRO A 1049 -10.97 -12.34 -26.68
CA PRO A 1049 -10.09 -11.59 -27.56
C PRO A 1049 -10.85 -10.43 -28.21
N VAL A 1050 -10.27 -9.23 -28.14
CA VAL A 1050 -10.87 -8.00 -28.66
C VAL A 1050 -9.77 -7.14 -29.26
N GLU A 1051 -10.08 -6.51 -30.38
CA GLU A 1051 -9.14 -5.69 -31.14
C GLU A 1051 -9.40 -4.19 -30.87
N VAL A 1052 -10.64 -3.80 -30.58
CA VAL A 1052 -11.01 -2.41 -30.26
C VAL A 1052 -11.98 -2.34 -29.09
N VAL A 1053 -11.71 -1.46 -28.14
CA VAL A 1053 -12.60 -1.10 -27.03
C VAL A 1053 -13.03 0.35 -27.19
N TYR A 1054 -14.32 0.61 -27.29
CA TYR A 1054 -14.88 1.95 -27.51
C TYR A 1054 -15.76 2.37 -26.33
N PHE A 1055 -15.41 3.45 -25.66
CA PHE A 1055 -16.23 4.05 -24.61
C PHE A 1055 -16.98 5.25 -25.18
N TYR A 1056 -18.29 5.14 -25.30
CA TYR A 1056 -19.18 6.23 -25.68
C TYR A 1056 -20.08 6.57 -24.50
N CYS A 1057 -19.57 7.40 -23.61
CA CYS A 1057 -19.98 7.43 -22.21
C CYS A 1057 -19.99 8.84 -21.64
N HIS A 1058 -20.45 9.00 -20.40
CA HIS A 1058 -20.14 10.22 -19.64
C HIS A 1058 -18.83 10.05 -18.88
N GLY A 1059 -18.11 11.13 -18.67
CA GLY A 1059 -16.97 11.12 -17.76
C GLY A 1059 -16.89 12.39 -16.96
N GLY A 1060 -16.51 12.26 -15.69
CA GLY A 1060 -16.49 13.37 -14.73
C GLY A 1060 -15.44 13.18 -13.64
N ARG A 1061 -15.49 14.01 -12.61
CA ARG A 1061 -14.66 13.89 -11.40
C ARG A 1061 -15.52 13.84 -10.14
N GLU A 1062 -15.05 13.09 -9.14
CA GLU A 1062 -15.68 13.00 -7.83
C GLU A 1062 -14.74 13.60 -6.77
N SER A 1063 -15.28 14.45 -5.90
CA SER A 1063 -14.54 15.06 -4.80
C SER A 1063 -14.56 14.12 -3.60
N LEU A 1064 -13.38 13.72 -3.13
CA LEU A 1064 -13.25 12.97 -1.88
C LEU A 1064 -13.64 13.89 -0.71
N VAL A 1065 -14.74 13.57 -0.02
CA VAL A 1065 -15.29 14.35 1.09
C VAL A 1065 -14.20 14.68 2.11
N GLY A 1066 -13.90 15.98 2.27
CA GLY A 1066 -12.88 16.47 3.20
C GLY A 1066 -11.46 16.64 2.62
N THR A 1067 -11.25 16.46 1.31
CA THR A 1067 -9.95 16.67 0.65
C THR A 1067 -10.10 17.49 -0.64
N SER A 1068 -9.01 18.11 -1.11
CA SER A 1068 -8.93 18.80 -2.41
C SER A 1068 -8.61 17.85 -3.59
N GLN A 1069 -8.63 16.53 -3.37
CA GLN A 1069 -8.30 15.54 -4.40
C GLN A 1069 -9.56 15.08 -5.15
N HIS A 1070 -9.48 15.15 -6.48
CA HIS A 1070 -10.53 14.74 -7.40
C HIS A 1070 -10.14 13.42 -8.08
N THR A 1071 -11.05 12.43 -8.07
CA THR A 1071 -10.86 11.15 -8.77
C THR A 1071 -11.68 11.13 -10.06
N PRO A 1072 -11.09 10.81 -11.22
CA PRO A 1072 -11.84 10.78 -12.48
C PRO A 1072 -12.60 9.47 -12.62
N TYR A 1073 -13.76 9.54 -13.28
CA TYR A 1073 -14.56 8.37 -13.61
C TYR A 1073 -15.09 8.42 -15.04
N LEU A 1074 -15.33 7.25 -15.61
CA LEU A 1074 -16.15 7.04 -16.81
C LEU A 1074 -17.41 6.28 -16.40
N GLN A 1075 -18.54 6.59 -17.02
CA GLN A 1075 -19.86 6.05 -16.68
C GLN A 1075 -20.43 5.27 -17.86
N VAL A 1076 -20.54 3.95 -17.72
CA VAL A 1076 -21.24 3.08 -18.67
C VAL A 1076 -22.58 2.68 -18.05
N GLY A 1077 -23.64 2.59 -18.83
CA GLY A 1077 -25.00 2.33 -18.32
C GLY A 1077 -25.67 3.51 -17.61
N MET A 1078 -26.67 3.22 -16.76
CA MET A 1078 -27.49 4.26 -16.10
C MET A 1078 -26.73 5.05 -15.04
N ASP A 1079 -25.83 4.41 -14.29
CA ASP A 1079 -25.01 5.04 -13.23
C ASP A 1079 -23.76 4.21 -12.85
N GLU A 1080 -23.29 3.33 -13.74
CA GLU A 1080 -22.18 2.43 -13.44
C GLU A 1080 -20.86 3.12 -13.78
N ARG A 1081 -20.27 3.75 -12.76
CA ARG A 1081 -19.01 4.49 -12.86
C ARG A 1081 -17.82 3.57 -12.56
N PHE A 1082 -16.75 3.74 -13.34
CA PHE A 1082 -15.46 3.12 -13.06
C PHE A 1082 -14.34 4.16 -13.14
N GLN A 1083 -13.32 3.93 -12.33
CA GLN A 1083 -12.12 4.74 -12.20
C GLN A 1083 -10.92 3.99 -12.80
N PRO A 1084 -9.77 4.66 -13.03
CA PRO A 1084 -8.56 4.01 -13.52
C PRO A 1084 -8.11 2.81 -12.66
N SER A 1085 -8.31 2.90 -11.34
CA SER A 1085 -7.99 1.80 -10.41
C SER A 1085 -8.83 0.55 -10.65
N ASP A 1086 -10.08 0.70 -11.10
CA ASP A 1086 -10.99 -0.43 -11.36
C ASP A 1086 -10.54 -1.25 -12.57
N ILE A 1087 -9.88 -0.65 -13.57
CA ILE A 1087 -9.35 -1.36 -14.75
C ILE A 1087 -8.32 -2.43 -14.33
N THR A 1088 -7.49 -2.13 -13.33
CA THR A 1088 -6.54 -3.13 -12.79
C THR A 1088 -7.24 -4.31 -12.11
N THR A 1089 -8.50 -4.11 -11.70
CA THR A 1089 -9.37 -5.11 -11.07
C THR A 1089 -10.31 -5.80 -12.06
N TRP A 1090 -10.34 -5.43 -13.34
CA TRP A 1090 -11.15 -6.12 -14.37
C TRP A 1090 -10.64 -7.54 -14.70
N ARG A 1091 -9.49 -7.95 -14.16
CA ARG A 1091 -8.85 -9.27 -14.34
C ARG A 1091 -9.63 -10.45 -13.73
N VAL A 1092 -10.97 -10.47 -13.75
CA VAL A 1092 -11.84 -11.46 -13.06
C VAL A 1092 -11.39 -12.90 -13.32
N ALA A 1093 -11.59 -13.79 -12.34
CA ALA A 1093 -11.10 -15.18 -12.22
C ALA A 1093 -11.27 -16.15 -13.43
N ASP A 1094 -11.86 -15.70 -14.54
CA ASP A 1094 -12.05 -16.45 -15.80
C ASP A 1094 -11.27 -15.84 -16.98
N TRP A 1095 -10.63 -14.68 -16.82
CA TRP A 1095 -9.76 -14.08 -17.84
C TRP A 1095 -8.44 -14.86 -17.86
N PRO A 1096 -8.04 -15.47 -18.99
CA PRO A 1096 -6.74 -16.13 -19.07
C PRO A 1096 -5.63 -15.12 -18.72
N GLU A 1097 -4.65 -15.54 -17.92
CA GLU A 1097 -3.42 -14.77 -17.74
C GLU A 1097 -2.92 -14.41 -19.16
N GLN A 1098 -2.69 -13.10 -19.40
CA GLN A 1098 -2.21 -12.56 -20.68
C GLN A 1098 -3.25 -12.36 -21.82
N HIS A 1099 -4.56 -12.26 -21.57
CA HIS A 1099 -5.54 -12.19 -22.70
C HIS A 1099 -5.36 -11.00 -23.68
N TRP A 1100 -5.11 -9.77 -23.19
CA TRP A 1100 -4.78 -8.61 -24.04
C TRP A 1100 -3.31 -8.58 -24.45
N GLU A 1101 -2.46 -9.45 -23.93
CA GLU A 1101 -1.08 -9.55 -24.44
C GLU A 1101 -1.07 -10.16 -25.84
N GLN A 1102 -2.06 -11.01 -26.16
CA GLN A 1102 -2.20 -11.62 -27.48
C GLN A 1102 -2.77 -10.63 -28.51
N THR A 1103 -3.91 -9.98 -28.23
CA THR A 1103 -4.55 -9.08 -29.20
C THR A 1103 -4.05 -7.64 -29.11
N SER A 1104 -3.70 -7.16 -27.91
CA SER A 1104 -3.31 -5.77 -27.63
C SER A 1104 -4.32 -4.74 -28.18
N PRO A 1105 -5.53 -4.63 -27.61
CA PRO A 1105 -6.59 -3.81 -28.18
C PRO A 1105 -6.26 -2.32 -28.18
N LEU A 1106 -6.84 -1.59 -29.14
CA LEU A 1106 -6.90 -0.14 -29.13
C LEU A 1106 -8.12 0.33 -28.33
N VAL A 1107 -7.91 1.22 -27.36
CA VAL A 1107 -8.99 1.82 -26.57
C VAL A 1107 -9.29 3.23 -27.11
N PHE A 1108 -10.56 3.53 -27.36
CA PHE A 1108 -11.03 4.83 -27.82
C PHE A 1108 -12.04 5.40 -26.81
N ILE A 1109 -11.76 6.55 -26.21
CA ILE A 1109 -12.56 7.15 -25.14
C ILE A 1109 -13.22 8.44 -25.63
N ASN A 1110 -14.55 8.39 -25.76
CA ASN A 1110 -15.44 9.52 -25.97
C ASN A 1110 -16.27 9.74 -24.69
N GLY A 1111 -15.80 10.64 -23.82
CA GLY A 1111 -16.51 11.09 -22.62
C GLY A 1111 -17.29 12.39 -22.87
N CYS A 1112 -18.62 12.34 -22.92
CA CYS A 1112 -19.48 13.47 -23.26
C CYS A 1112 -20.04 14.24 -22.03
N HIS A 1113 -20.50 15.47 -22.28
CA HIS A 1113 -21.25 16.39 -21.40
C HIS A 1113 -20.58 17.02 -20.15
N THR A 1114 -19.49 16.50 -19.58
CA THR A 1114 -18.98 17.04 -18.30
C THR A 1114 -17.67 17.81 -18.46
N ALA A 1115 -17.66 19.04 -17.94
CA ALA A 1115 -16.59 20.03 -18.07
C ALA A 1115 -15.30 19.72 -17.26
N GLU A 1116 -15.04 18.45 -16.92
CA GLU A 1116 -14.11 18.11 -15.83
C GLU A 1116 -13.13 16.95 -16.08
N LEU A 1117 -13.19 16.26 -17.22
CA LEU A 1117 -12.09 15.38 -17.66
C LEU A 1117 -10.95 16.25 -18.19
N THR A 1118 -10.09 16.73 -17.31
CA THR A 1118 -8.87 17.42 -17.72
C THR A 1118 -7.88 16.42 -18.31
N PRO A 1119 -6.97 16.85 -19.20
CA PRO A 1119 -5.97 15.94 -19.77
C PRO A 1119 -5.04 15.28 -18.73
N GLU A 1120 -4.84 15.90 -17.56
CA GLU A 1120 -4.14 15.24 -16.45
C GLU A 1120 -4.91 14.00 -15.94
N LEU A 1121 -6.24 14.07 -15.93
CA LEU A 1121 -7.10 12.98 -15.48
C LEU A 1121 -7.19 11.85 -16.53
N LEU A 1122 -7.15 12.19 -17.82
CA LEU A 1122 -7.08 11.21 -18.91
C LEU A 1122 -5.79 10.38 -18.86
N ALA A 1123 -4.65 10.99 -18.48
CA ALA A 1123 -3.38 10.29 -18.34
C ALA A 1123 -3.46 9.10 -17.35
N ASN A 1124 -4.27 9.20 -16.29
CA ASN A 1124 -4.48 8.10 -15.35
C ASN A 1124 -5.16 6.89 -16.02
N PHE A 1125 -6.13 7.13 -16.91
CA PHE A 1125 -6.77 6.07 -17.70
C PHE A 1125 -5.81 5.46 -18.72
N VAL A 1126 -4.98 6.28 -19.37
CA VAL A 1126 -3.92 5.82 -20.29
C VAL A 1126 -2.99 4.82 -19.60
N ASP A 1127 -2.50 5.16 -18.40
CA ASP A 1127 -1.59 4.32 -17.64
C ASP A 1127 -2.27 3.01 -17.18
N ALA A 1128 -3.54 3.08 -16.77
CA ALA A 1128 -4.32 1.92 -16.36
C ALA A 1128 -4.57 0.93 -17.51
N PHE A 1129 -4.97 1.42 -18.69
CA PHE A 1129 -5.18 0.57 -19.87
C PHE A 1129 -3.87 0.03 -20.43
N SER A 1130 -2.79 0.82 -20.43
CA SER A 1130 -1.45 0.35 -20.79
C SER A 1130 -0.99 -0.81 -19.89
N THR A 1131 -1.23 -0.68 -18.58
CA THR A 1131 -0.96 -1.75 -17.59
C THR A 1131 -1.83 -3.00 -17.78
N ALA A 1132 -3.02 -2.83 -18.36
CA ALA A 1132 -3.90 -3.94 -18.77
C ALA A 1132 -3.51 -4.57 -20.12
N SER A 1133 -2.40 -4.14 -20.70
CA SER A 1133 -1.84 -4.60 -21.97
C SER A 1133 -2.51 -4.08 -23.25
N ALA A 1134 -3.30 -3.00 -23.18
CA ALA A 1134 -3.79 -2.31 -24.38
C ALA A 1134 -2.63 -1.84 -25.28
N ALA A 1135 -2.83 -1.80 -26.59
CA ALA A 1135 -1.87 -1.22 -27.53
C ALA A 1135 -1.83 0.31 -27.46
N GLY A 1136 -2.90 0.91 -26.95
CA GLY A 1136 -3.06 2.36 -27.03
C GLY A 1136 -4.37 2.87 -26.47
N VAL A 1137 -4.37 4.16 -26.13
CA VAL A 1137 -5.59 4.88 -25.76
C VAL A 1137 -5.71 6.16 -26.61
N ILE A 1138 -6.88 6.41 -27.18
CA ILE A 1138 -7.23 7.68 -27.83
C ILE A 1138 -8.28 8.35 -26.95
N GLY A 1139 -8.08 9.63 -26.62
CA GLY A 1139 -9.06 10.41 -25.87
C GLY A 1139 -9.06 11.87 -26.31
N THR A 1140 -9.73 12.74 -25.55
CA THR A 1140 -9.92 14.15 -25.92
C THR A 1140 -9.28 15.13 -24.94
N GLU A 1141 -8.74 16.24 -25.45
CA GLU A 1141 -8.15 17.37 -24.69
C GLU A 1141 -9.21 18.24 -24.01
N ILE A 1142 -10.43 18.20 -24.54
CA ILE A 1142 -11.60 18.93 -24.05
C ILE A 1142 -12.82 18.02 -24.09
N SER A 1143 -13.86 18.39 -23.35
CA SER A 1143 -15.17 17.75 -23.48
C SER A 1143 -15.72 17.98 -24.89
N ILE A 1144 -16.19 16.92 -25.52
CA ILE A 1144 -16.84 16.93 -26.84
C ILE A 1144 -18.28 16.45 -26.66
N GLU A 1145 -19.23 17.09 -27.36
CA GLU A 1145 -20.62 16.65 -27.33
C GLU A 1145 -20.83 15.35 -28.09
N GLN A 1146 -21.96 14.73 -27.76
CA GLN A 1146 -22.33 13.40 -28.21
C GLN A 1146 -22.34 13.23 -29.74
N ASP A 1147 -22.85 14.21 -30.48
CA ASP A 1147 -22.96 14.23 -31.93
C ASP A 1147 -21.59 14.30 -32.65
N ILE A 1148 -20.67 15.13 -32.14
CA ILE A 1148 -19.31 15.24 -32.67
C ILE A 1148 -18.45 14.04 -32.29
N ALA A 1149 -18.64 13.52 -31.08
CA ALA A 1149 -17.98 12.30 -30.63
C ALA A 1149 -18.34 11.11 -31.52
N ALA A 1150 -19.62 10.97 -31.88
CA ALA A 1150 -20.11 9.96 -32.81
C ALA A 1150 -19.44 10.08 -34.19
N GLU A 1151 -19.51 11.25 -34.82
CA GLU A 1151 -18.95 11.46 -36.16
C GLU A 1151 -17.44 11.24 -36.20
N ALA A 1152 -16.70 11.70 -35.18
CA ALA A 1152 -15.25 11.49 -35.12
C ALA A 1152 -14.90 10.00 -35.02
N ALA A 1153 -15.62 9.24 -34.19
CA ALA A 1153 -15.42 7.80 -34.05
C ALA A 1153 -15.74 7.05 -35.36
N GLU A 1154 -16.85 7.38 -36.04
CA GLU A 1154 -17.25 6.79 -37.32
C GLU A 1154 -16.13 6.92 -38.37
N HIS A 1155 -15.63 8.15 -38.58
CA HIS A 1155 -14.58 8.41 -39.56
C HIS A 1155 -13.22 7.81 -39.18
N PHE A 1156 -12.91 7.78 -37.88
CA PHE A 1156 -11.70 7.13 -37.39
C PHE A 1156 -11.75 5.62 -37.63
N PHE A 1157 -12.81 4.93 -37.19
CA PHE A 1157 -12.91 3.48 -37.31
C PHE A 1157 -13.04 3.02 -38.77
N ALA A 1158 -13.77 3.76 -39.62
CA ALA A 1158 -13.83 3.46 -41.05
C ALA A 1158 -12.44 3.52 -41.71
N ALA A 1159 -11.63 4.52 -41.35
CA ALA A 1159 -10.26 4.65 -41.83
C ALA A 1159 -9.34 3.54 -41.28
N PHE A 1160 -9.46 3.23 -39.99
CA PHE A 1160 -8.65 2.22 -39.31
C PHE A 1160 -8.93 0.80 -39.85
N GLN A 1161 -10.20 0.46 -40.04
CA GLN A 1161 -10.63 -0.79 -40.66
C GLN A 1161 -10.10 -0.96 -42.09
N ALA A 1162 -9.94 0.15 -42.83
CA ALA A 1162 -9.39 0.14 -44.18
C ALA A 1162 -7.85 -0.06 -44.23
N GLY A 1163 -7.22 -0.41 -43.10
CA GLY A 1163 -5.79 -0.70 -43.01
C GLY A 1163 -4.91 0.54 -42.81
N LYS A 1164 -5.50 1.72 -42.55
CA LYS A 1164 -4.71 2.92 -42.20
C LYS A 1164 -4.19 2.77 -40.77
N THR A 1165 -2.98 3.26 -40.52
CA THR A 1165 -2.43 3.31 -39.15
C THR A 1165 -3.22 4.29 -38.28
N VAL A 1166 -3.15 4.18 -36.95
CA VAL A 1166 -3.83 5.10 -36.03
C VAL A 1166 -3.51 6.55 -36.35
N GLY A 1167 -2.25 6.88 -36.64
CA GLY A 1167 -1.85 8.24 -37.02
C GLY A 1167 -2.55 8.73 -38.29
N GLN A 1168 -2.64 7.88 -39.32
CA GLN A 1168 -3.31 8.19 -40.58
C GLN A 1168 -4.83 8.26 -40.43
N ALA A 1169 -5.43 7.36 -39.65
CA ALA A 1169 -6.86 7.35 -39.36
C ALA A 1169 -7.28 8.59 -38.57
N LEU A 1170 -6.47 8.99 -37.57
CA LEU A 1170 -6.71 10.20 -36.81
C LEU A 1170 -6.56 11.46 -37.68
N GLN A 1171 -5.53 11.53 -38.53
CA GLN A 1171 -5.38 12.62 -39.48
C GLN A 1171 -6.55 12.68 -40.48
N HIS A 1172 -7.01 11.54 -40.97
CA HIS A 1172 -8.17 11.45 -41.86
C HIS A 1172 -9.44 12.00 -41.21
N MET A 1173 -9.73 11.59 -39.97
CA MET A 1173 -10.85 12.12 -39.18
C MET A 1173 -10.73 13.64 -38.98
N ARG A 1174 -9.53 14.13 -38.65
CA ARG A 1174 -9.27 15.57 -38.48
C ARG A 1174 -9.55 16.36 -39.77
N LEU A 1175 -9.05 15.88 -40.90
CA LEU A 1175 -9.23 16.54 -42.20
C LEU A 1175 -10.69 16.48 -42.68
N HIS A 1176 -11.41 15.42 -42.33
CA HIS A 1176 -12.86 15.32 -42.58
C HIS A 1176 -13.64 16.39 -41.81
N LEU A 1177 -13.39 16.54 -40.50
CA LEU A 1177 -14.03 17.61 -39.72
C LEU A 1177 -13.62 19.01 -40.22
N LEU A 1178 -12.35 19.18 -40.62
CA LEU A 1178 -11.88 20.43 -41.22
C LEU A 1178 -12.62 20.75 -42.54
N ALA A 1179 -12.94 19.74 -43.35
CA ALA A 1179 -13.70 19.91 -44.60
C ALA A 1179 -15.12 20.45 -44.39
N LYS A 1180 -15.66 20.32 -43.16
CA LYS A 1180 -16.93 20.91 -42.70
C LYS A 1180 -16.76 22.26 -41.98
N GLY A 1181 -15.54 22.80 -41.91
CA GLY A 1181 -15.23 24.01 -41.14
C GLY A 1181 -15.20 23.77 -39.63
N ASN A 1182 -14.99 22.53 -39.19
CA ASN A 1182 -14.96 22.15 -37.79
C ASN A 1182 -13.52 21.85 -37.32
N LEU A 1183 -13.01 22.67 -36.41
CA LEU A 1183 -11.65 22.55 -35.86
C LEU A 1183 -11.54 21.55 -34.70
N LEU A 1184 -12.66 20.93 -34.26
CA LEU A 1184 -12.69 20.03 -33.10
C LEU A 1184 -11.93 18.70 -33.31
N GLY A 1185 -11.53 18.37 -34.53
CA GLY A 1185 -10.58 17.27 -34.75
C GLY A 1185 -9.25 17.45 -33.99
N LEU A 1186 -8.86 18.70 -33.72
CA LEU A 1186 -7.68 19.01 -32.89
C LEU A 1186 -7.84 18.62 -31.42
N ALA A 1187 -9.06 18.31 -30.96
CA ALA A 1187 -9.29 17.86 -29.59
C ALA A 1187 -8.82 16.44 -29.33
N TYR A 1188 -8.65 15.59 -30.35
CA TYR A 1188 -8.30 14.19 -30.13
C TYR A 1188 -6.79 13.98 -30.00
N THR A 1189 -6.39 13.22 -28.99
CA THR A 1189 -5.00 12.92 -28.67
C THR A 1189 -4.74 11.41 -28.64
N PRO A 1190 -3.77 10.90 -29.42
CA PRO A 1190 -3.41 9.49 -29.43
C PRO A 1190 -2.25 9.19 -28.44
N TYR A 1191 -2.54 8.39 -27.41
CA TYR A 1191 -1.56 7.83 -26.47
C TYR A 1191 -1.17 6.40 -26.86
N CYS A 1192 -0.56 6.27 -28.03
CA CYS A 1192 -0.15 5.00 -28.63
C CYS A 1192 0.85 5.24 -29.75
N SER A 1193 1.37 4.18 -30.37
CA SER A 1193 2.15 4.32 -31.61
C SER A 1193 1.28 4.84 -32.75
N ALA A 1194 1.73 5.85 -33.48
CA ALA A 1194 1.06 6.31 -34.70
C ALA A 1194 1.05 5.25 -35.82
N ASN A 1195 1.97 4.28 -35.75
CA ASN A 1195 2.08 3.19 -36.70
C ASN A 1195 1.23 1.97 -36.34
N LEU A 1196 0.52 2.00 -35.20
CA LEU A 1196 -0.40 0.94 -34.81
C LEU A 1196 -1.46 0.73 -35.90
N HIS A 1197 -1.64 -0.51 -36.33
CA HIS A 1197 -2.64 -0.92 -37.33
C HIS A 1197 -3.15 -2.33 -37.01
N LEU A 1198 -4.24 -2.74 -37.68
CA LEU A 1198 -4.83 -4.08 -37.60
C LEU A 1198 -4.02 -5.12 -38.36
#